data_AF-A0A017TDB4-F1
#
_entry.id   AF-A0A017TDB4-F1
#
_cell.length_a   1.000
_cell.length_b   1.000
_cell.length_c   1.000
_cell.angle_alpha   90.00
_cell.angle_beta   90.00
_cell.angle_gamma   90.00
#
_symmetry.space_group_name_H-M   'P 1'
#
loop_
_entity.id
_entity.type
_entity.pdbx_description
1 polymer ?
#
loop_
_entity_poly.entity_id
_entity_poly.type
_entity_poly.pdbx_seq_one_letter_code
_entity_poly.pdbx_strand_id
1 'polypeptide(L)'
;MILETFAYDSDTRKWSVRALPVLDSERTLVLAFGAAELIDDPAPLRELRRAYPRAHLVGCSSAGEIIGTSVRDRSLSVAVARFEKTTLTSAYVEVSSMAGSHAAGQQLARKLARPDLRGVLVLSEGLGVNGSELVRGLNSALPDTVVVTGGLSGDGPRFKRTWVCTGDKIRSGIVTAVGFYGDHVLITHGSKGGWDKFGPERTVTRSEANVLYELDGKPALALYKEYLGDKAADLPASGLLFPLAMRASSKDDKVLVRTLLAVDHDKNSMTFAGDVPRGHLVQLMKADFERLIGGAELAAKAANTPALARTDAHLAVAISCVGRRLVLGQRTEEEVEAVLDKLPAGTELTGFYSYGEISPFATGHCDLHNQTMTLTVFSESKTPLPKPQARARQTPDEVEARAPARAESRVAKEATPEAVHEASAPVSSPQAETPPPATGRQSSIPASIEMPHQEAPSTQAAPASSDHTPVSVSVTAHSAARHFAPTRSVAPTGQEARGAGLVFDKRRAGDYLAVRVAGRMTETFKGAALAKDLEGQVVFDLAGVERITSFGVREWLQMLQASEGRVTKLFLARCSEPVVNQVSMIRKFAGAGQIVSFFAPYTCESCSNQFERLVDCEHDGVALAQGRAPAATCPRCSGPGSFDDDAQTYFGFVAQHGARAVPRALRQVIEELEKATEPVGGDAIEKTIDGDVTRVKVTCRLDAQLRWNRIVDGLEGQVVFDLGGVPSATPDGTARLESALRSLAPSTEAIRIEGCPKLLAERLAAPSSPPEVTIVSAVVEGRCATCSALRPVVVDVLANAQTLREGQDPAIPCKRCSTPLAFDGSRALMHLLGAHAGRATGRRVAPADIRASKAALSEPPEPLPPATPSTPPPETSRTVHPAPPRFGGGTVVALAVVLVLGVGGVLVWRERSTPQATQPAGASAPSAGWAKVDDLPPPWVERPFVIEGDSVFVVGRGGLAANEEAALAMARTDAVERLASNMIPELAGSPIHDFVQSRVAATGSAERRPEHAEAVARRFLQQVGAFATPERVDVVMKQQSGGIEAFARYKLPKQSYAQAVSSYRATSTFQGLVVGRFFPELEASIRTQGDLIVVDVEKNWVISRADVRPGDVVLEINGRPVTTVESFDKVAREEWASTAPNGIITVRLESLGARRALELRKLAGQRN
;
A
#
# COMPACT_ATOMS: atom_id res chain seq x y z
N MET A 1 -7.39 -33.36 8.52
CA MET A 1 -7.40 -32.81 7.15
C MET A 1 -6.04 -33.01 6.50
N ILE A 2 -6.03 -33.38 5.21
CA ILE A 2 -4.85 -33.40 4.32
C ILE A 2 -5.18 -32.49 3.15
N LEU A 3 -4.24 -31.69 2.65
CA LEU A 3 -4.50 -30.75 1.56
C LEU A 3 -3.26 -30.50 0.70
N GLU A 4 -3.47 -30.16 -0.57
CA GLU A 4 -2.43 -29.76 -1.52
C GLU A 4 -2.95 -28.64 -2.43
N THR A 5 -2.06 -27.73 -2.86
CA THR A 5 -2.36 -26.69 -3.86
C THR A 5 -1.50 -26.87 -5.12
N PHE A 6 -2.05 -26.54 -6.27
CA PHE A 6 -1.37 -26.61 -7.57
C PHE A 6 -2.09 -25.75 -8.62
N ALA A 7 -1.44 -25.48 -9.74
CA ALA A 7 -2.02 -24.67 -10.82
C ALA A 7 -1.96 -25.36 -12.18
N TYR A 8 -2.92 -25.03 -13.06
CA TYR A 8 -2.81 -25.24 -14.50
C TYR A 8 -2.38 -23.93 -15.19
N ASP A 9 -1.46 -24.02 -16.13
CA ASP A 9 -1.05 -22.94 -17.01
C ASP A 9 -1.67 -23.17 -18.40
N SER A 10 -2.48 -22.23 -18.89
CA SER A 10 -3.27 -22.45 -20.12
C SER A 10 -2.49 -22.24 -21.41
N ASP A 11 -1.33 -21.58 -21.36
CA ASP A 11 -0.50 -21.30 -22.54
C ASP A 11 0.47 -22.45 -22.84
N THR A 12 1.04 -23.06 -21.79
CA THR A 12 1.82 -24.30 -21.87
C THR A 12 0.95 -25.56 -21.82
N ARG A 13 -0.32 -25.43 -21.38
CA ARG A 13 -1.32 -26.49 -21.18
C ARG A 13 -0.87 -27.58 -20.20
N LYS A 14 -0.29 -27.17 -19.07
CA LYS A 14 0.32 -28.08 -18.07
C LYS A 14 -0.10 -27.77 -16.65
N TRP A 15 -0.20 -28.82 -15.85
CA TRP A 15 -0.23 -28.74 -14.39
C TRP A 15 1.17 -28.46 -13.82
N SER A 16 1.24 -27.76 -12.69
CA SER A 16 2.47 -27.55 -11.92
C SER A 16 2.95 -28.81 -11.18
N VAL A 17 2.09 -29.84 -11.10
CA VAL A 17 2.38 -31.16 -10.51
C VAL A 17 2.51 -32.22 -11.60
N ARG A 18 3.36 -33.23 -11.40
CA ARG A 18 3.56 -34.33 -12.38
C ARG A 18 2.34 -35.25 -12.50
N ALA A 19 1.51 -35.32 -11.47
CA ALA A 19 0.24 -36.05 -11.41
C ALA A 19 -0.69 -35.36 -10.40
N LEU A 20 -2.00 -35.53 -10.55
CA LEU A 20 -2.98 -34.96 -9.61
C LEU A 20 -3.00 -35.74 -8.28
N PRO A 21 -3.05 -35.08 -7.11
CA PRO A 21 -3.06 -35.71 -5.79
C PRO A 21 -4.13 -36.79 -5.57
N VAL A 22 -3.78 -37.89 -4.89
CA VAL A 22 -4.70 -39.03 -4.65
C VAL A 22 -5.57 -38.78 -3.40
N LEU A 23 -6.43 -37.75 -3.49
CA LEU A 23 -7.21 -37.21 -2.36
C LEU A 23 -8.73 -37.38 -2.51
N ASP A 24 -9.25 -38.02 -3.55
CA ASP A 24 -10.70 -38.16 -3.80
C ASP A 24 -11.48 -38.87 -2.67
N SER A 25 -12.60 -38.27 -2.24
CA SER A 25 -13.61 -38.85 -1.34
C SER A 25 -14.85 -37.94 -1.22
N GLU A 26 -15.94 -38.45 -0.64
CA GLU A 26 -17.12 -37.66 -0.22
C GLU A 26 -16.79 -36.56 0.83
N ARG A 27 -15.60 -36.60 1.44
CA ARG A 27 -15.08 -35.59 2.39
C ARG A 27 -14.00 -34.72 1.76
N THR A 28 -13.91 -34.70 0.43
CA THR A 28 -12.92 -33.91 -0.31
C THR A 28 -13.60 -32.69 -0.93
N LEU A 29 -13.03 -31.52 -0.66
CA LEU A 29 -13.32 -30.27 -1.35
C LEU A 29 -12.28 -30.09 -2.46
N VAL A 30 -12.72 -29.72 -3.66
CA VAL A 30 -11.83 -29.19 -4.71
C VAL A 30 -12.30 -27.79 -5.05
N LEU A 31 -11.45 -26.81 -4.78
CA LEU A 31 -11.63 -25.41 -5.21
C LEU A 31 -10.84 -25.19 -6.49
N ALA A 32 -11.46 -24.56 -7.49
CA ALA A 32 -10.81 -24.27 -8.78
C ALA A 32 -11.17 -22.86 -9.28
N PHE A 33 -10.21 -21.93 -9.21
CA PHE A 33 -10.39 -20.52 -9.62
C PHE A 33 -9.51 -20.22 -10.84
N GLY A 34 -10.08 -19.71 -11.93
CA GLY A 34 -9.33 -19.63 -13.19
C GLY A 34 -9.83 -18.65 -14.23
N ALA A 35 -9.11 -18.59 -15.35
CA ALA A 35 -9.37 -17.64 -16.41
C ALA A 35 -10.78 -17.81 -17.00
N ALA A 36 -11.43 -16.69 -17.33
CA ALA A 36 -12.78 -16.67 -17.92
C ALA A 36 -12.86 -17.44 -19.25
N GLU A 37 -11.71 -17.58 -19.93
CA GLU A 37 -11.52 -18.33 -21.18
C GLU A 37 -11.67 -19.85 -21.02
N LEU A 38 -11.60 -20.37 -19.79
CA LEU A 38 -11.82 -21.80 -19.51
C LEU A 38 -13.29 -22.25 -19.66
N ILE A 39 -14.23 -21.34 -19.96
CA ILE A 39 -15.58 -21.74 -20.41
C ILE A 39 -15.55 -22.29 -21.86
N ASP A 40 -14.60 -21.85 -22.69
CA ASP A 40 -14.47 -22.27 -24.09
C ASP A 40 -13.72 -23.60 -24.21
N ASP A 41 -12.63 -23.75 -23.45
CA ASP A 41 -11.84 -24.99 -23.33
C ASP A 41 -11.75 -25.49 -21.87
N PRO A 42 -12.85 -26.03 -21.30
CA PRO A 42 -12.88 -26.55 -19.92
C PRO A 42 -12.16 -27.90 -19.75
N ALA A 43 -11.17 -28.23 -20.60
CA ALA A 43 -10.36 -29.44 -20.48
C ALA A 43 -9.76 -29.67 -19.07
N PRO A 44 -9.06 -28.72 -18.41
CA PRO A 44 -8.49 -28.96 -17.07
C PRO A 44 -9.57 -29.12 -15.99
N LEU A 45 -10.71 -28.42 -16.10
CA LEU A 45 -11.84 -28.60 -15.16
C LEU A 45 -12.47 -30.00 -15.30
N ARG A 46 -12.59 -30.52 -16.53
CA ARG A 46 -13.01 -31.90 -16.80
C ARG A 46 -11.98 -32.93 -16.32
N GLU A 47 -10.70 -32.60 -16.32
CA GLU A 47 -9.63 -33.48 -15.81
C GLU A 47 -9.69 -33.58 -14.28
N LEU A 48 -9.79 -32.46 -13.56
CA LEU A 48 -10.08 -32.45 -12.12
C LEU A 48 -11.33 -33.28 -11.81
N ARG A 49 -12.40 -33.10 -12.57
CA ARG A 49 -13.66 -33.82 -12.36
C ARG A 49 -13.55 -35.34 -12.54
N ARG A 50 -12.63 -35.81 -13.40
CA ARG A 50 -12.30 -37.24 -13.59
C ARG A 50 -11.37 -37.79 -12.51
N ALA A 51 -10.42 -36.99 -12.04
CA ALA A 51 -9.51 -37.37 -10.95
C ALA A 51 -10.22 -37.41 -9.59
N TYR A 52 -11.23 -36.55 -9.42
CA TYR A 52 -12.01 -36.41 -8.19
C TYR A 52 -13.51 -36.70 -8.43
N PRO A 53 -13.88 -37.97 -8.73
CA PRO A 53 -15.26 -38.35 -9.07
C PRO A 53 -16.25 -38.25 -7.90
N ARG A 54 -15.79 -38.28 -6.63
CA ARG A 54 -16.63 -38.19 -5.42
C ARG A 54 -16.49 -36.85 -4.68
N ALA A 55 -15.44 -36.08 -4.94
CA ALA A 55 -15.23 -34.80 -4.29
C ALA A 55 -16.26 -33.74 -4.69
N HIS A 56 -16.50 -32.80 -3.78
CA HIS A 56 -17.23 -31.56 -4.06
C HIS A 56 -16.33 -30.59 -4.84
N LEU A 57 -16.28 -30.76 -6.16
CA LEU A 57 -15.67 -29.80 -7.07
C LEU A 57 -16.57 -28.57 -7.22
N VAL A 58 -16.08 -27.41 -6.77
CA VAL A 58 -16.67 -26.09 -7.03
C VAL A 58 -15.59 -25.12 -7.49
N GLY A 59 -15.98 -24.12 -8.26
CA GLY A 59 -15.03 -23.17 -8.81
C GLY A 59 -15.68 -22.00 -9.53
N CYS A 60 -14.90 -21.01 -9.95
CA CYS A 60 -15.41 -19.91 -10.75
C CYS A 60 -14.33 -19.16 -11.54
N SER A 61 -14.76 -18.30 -12.47
CA SER A 61 -13.86 -17.43 -13.22
C SER A 61 -13.30 -16.29 -12.36
N SER A 62 -12.09 -15.82 -12.71
CA SER A 62 -11.30 -14.87 -11.93
C SER A 62 -11.12 -13.51 -12.62
N ALA A 63 -10.71 -12.52 -11.83
CA ALA A 63 -9.99 -11.34 -12.30
C ALA A 63 -8.49 -11.36 -11.91
N GLY A 64 -7.94 -12.55 -11.75
CA GLY A 64 -6.59 -12.89 -11.26
C GLY A 64 -6.67 -14.13 -10.36
N GLU A 65 -5.87 -15.16 -10.63
CA GLU A 65 -5.77 -16.39 -9.83
C GLU A 65 -4.71 -16.25 -8.73
N ILE A 66 -5.04 -16.62 -7.48
CA ILE A 66 -4.09 -16.57 -6.35
C ILE A 66 -3.59 -17.99 -6.03
N ILE A 67 -2.27 -18.20 -5.94
CA ILE A 67 -1.67 -19.44 -5.44
C ILE A 67 -0.34 -19.17 -4.71
N GLY A 68 -0.25 -19.58 -3.44
CA GLY A 68 0.84 -19.18 -2.55
C GLY A 68 0.87 -17.65 -2.44
N THR A 69 2.03 -17.05 -2.73
CA THR A 69 2.18 -15.59 -2.86
C THR A 69 1.99 -15.08 -4.29
N SER A 70 1.88 -15.95 -5.30
CA SER A 70 1.76 -15.54 -6.70
C SER A 70 0.33 -15.15 -7.09
N VAL A 71 0.22 -14.16 -7.98
CA VAL A 71 -1.04 -13.76 -8.64
C VAL A 71 -0.89 -13.85 -10.15
N ARG A 72 -1.68 -14.72 -10.78
CA ARG A 72 -1.57 -15.08 -12.20
C ARG A 72 -2.81 -14.66 -12.99
N ASP A 73 -2.66 -14.62 -14.31
CA ASP A 73 -3.75 -14.63 -15.27
C ASP A 73 -3.58 -15.85 -16.19
N ARG A 74 -4.62 -16.18 -16.96
CA ARG A 74 -4.60 -17.30 -17.95
C ARG A 74 -4.29 -18.67 -17.30
N SER A 75 -4.59 -18.83 -16.02
CA SER A 75 -4.31 -20.06 -15.26
C SER A 75 -5.57 -20.64 -14.61
N LEU A 76 -5.40 -21.72 -13.85
CA LEU A 76 -6.39 -22.27 -12.94
C LEU A 76 -5.66 -22.58 -11.63
N SER A 77 -5.88 -21.79 -10.58
CA SER A 77 -5.45 -22.12 -9.21
C SER A 77 -6.38 -23.18 -8.63
N VAL A 78 -5.81 -24.22 -8.04
CA VAL A 78 -6.55 -25.35 -7.48
C VAL A 78 -6.07 -25.65 -6.05
N ALA A 79 -7.02 -25.89 -5.16
CA ALA A 79 -6.77 -26.47 -3.85
C ALA A 79 -7.64 -27.71 -3.64
N VAL A 80 -7.01 -28.81 -3.22
CA VAL A 80 -7.69 -30.07 -2.92
C VAL A 80 -7.52 -30.35 -1.43
N ALA A 81 -8.61 -30.39 -0.67
CA ALA A 81 -8.58 -30.63 0.77
C ALA A 81 -9.49 -31.81 1.15
N ARG A 82 -8.89 -32.89 1.67
CA ARG A 82 -9.61 -34.05 2.23
C ARG A 82 -9.73 -33.91 3.74
N PHE A 83 -10.95 -33.76 4.21
CA PHE A 83 -11.29 -33.77 5.63
C PHE A 83 -11.35 -35.20 6.17
N GLU A 84 -10.98 -35.37 7.44
CA GLU A 84 -11.01 -36.66 8.13
C GLU A 84 -12.38 -36.93 8.73
N LYS A 85 -12.98 -35.92 9.39
CA LYS A 85 -14.18 -36.04 10.23
C LYS A 85 -15.31 -35.14 9.76
N THR A 86 -14.98 -33.96 9.25
CA THR A 86 -15.91 -33.00 8.65
C THR A 86 -16.67 -33.65 7.50
N THR A 87 -17.99 -33.46 7.43
CA THR A 87 -18.76 -33.82 6.23
C THR A 87 -19.09 -32.57 5.42
N LEU A 88 -19.27 -32.76 4.12
CA LEU A 88 -19.53 -31.70 3.16
C LEU A 88 -20.88 -31.94 2.48
N THR A 89 -21.46 -30.90 1.89
CA THR A 89 -22.58 -31.03 0.95
C THR A 89 -22.57 -29.84 0.01
N SER A 90 -22.46 -30.07 -1.29
CA SER A 90 -22.58 -29.03 -2.32
C SER A 90 -24.01 -28.89 -2.81
N ALA A 91 -24.50 -27.67 -2.94
CA ALA A 91 -25.77 -27.34 -3.56
C ALA A 91 -25.58 -26.21 -4.58
N TYR A 92 -26.42 -26.16 -5.61
CA TYR A 92 -26.44 -25.04 -6.56
C TYR A 92 -27.86 -24.62 -6.92
N VAL A 93 -27.98 -23.41 -7.44
CA VAL A 93 -29.22 -22.80 -7.96
C VAL A 93 -28.93 -22.09 -9.27
N GLU A 94 -29.93 -22.01 -10.15
CA GLU A 94 -29.82 -21.33 -11.44
C GLU A 94 -30.49 -19.96 -11.36
N VAL A 95 -29.86 -18.93 -11.93
CA VAL A 95 -30.30 -17.53 -11.84
C VAL A 95 -30.41 -16.95 -13.25
N SER A 96 -31.63 -16.60 -13.67
CA SER A 96 -31.93 -16.06 -15.00
C SER A 96 -31.90 -14.54 -15.07
N SER A 97 -31.96 -13.84 -13.93
CA SER A 97 -31.85 -12.38 -13.84
C SER A 97 -31.56 -11.94 -12.40
N MET A 98 -31.08 -10.72 -12.23
CA MET A 98 -30.77 -10.13 -10.92
C MET A 98 -31.96 -10.17 -9.94
N ALA A 99 -33.20 -10.02 -10.42
CA ALA A 99 -34.40 -10.11 -9.60
C ALA A 99 -34.60 -11.50 -8.94
N GLY A 100 -34.04 -12.55 -9.51
CA GLY A 100 -34.08 -13.90 -8.94
C GLY A 100 -33.13 -14.12 -7.74
N SER A 101 -32.18 -13.21 -7.50
CA SER A 101 -31.05 -13.44 -6.59
C SER A 101 -31.45 -13.71 -5.13
N HIS A 102 -32.48 -13.02 -4.63
CA HIS A 102 -33.00 -13.25 -3.27
C HIS A 102 -33.60 -14.66 -3.13
N ALA A 103 -34.43 -15.07 -4.09
CA ALA A 103 -35.03 -16.40 -4.11
C ALA A 103 -33.97 -17.49 -4.31
N ALA A 104 -32.91 -17.22 -5.08
CA ALA A 104 -31.77 -18.10 -5.24
C ALA A 104 -31.02 -18.31 -3.92
N GLY A 105 -30.72 -17.23 -3.17
CA GLY A 105 -30.10 -17.31 -1.85
C GLY A 105 -30.95 -18.10 -0.85
N GLN A 106 -32.26 -17.87 -0.81
CA GLN A 106 -33.18 -18.63 0.05
C GLN A 106 -33.23 -20.12 -0.31
N GLN A 107 -33.25 -20.47 -1.61
CA GLN A 107 -33.22 -21.87 -2.04
C GLN A 107 -31.89 -22.53 -1.71
N LEU A 108 -30.76 -21.84 -1.90
CA LEU A 108 -29.42 -22.36 -1.63
C LEU A 108 -29.21 -22.61 -0.13
N ALA A 109 -29.61 -21.67 0.72
CA ALA A 109 -29.64 -21.85 2.17
C ALA A 109 -30.49 -23.06 2.60
N ARG A 110 -31.73 -23.18 2.09
CA ARG A 110 -32.63 -24.31 2.42
C ARG A 110 -32.11 -25.67 1.98
N LYS A 111 -31.32 -25.74 0.90
CA LYS A 111 -30.65 -26.98 0.46
C LYS A 111 -29.49 -27.40 1.38
N LEU A 112 -28.91 -26.47 2.13
CA LEU A 112 -27.75 -26.70 3.01
C LEU A 112 -28.10 -26.73 4.50
N ALA A 113 -29.24 -26.19 4.91
CA ALA A 113 -29.64 -26.08 6.31
C ALA A 113 -29.80 -27.46 6.99
N ARG A 114 -28.84 -27.82 7.87
CA ARG A 114 -28.91 -28.98 8.78
C ARG A 114 -28.44 -28.57 10.18
N PRO A 115 -28.82 -29.29 11.27
CA PRO A 115 -28.53 -28.89 12.65
C PRO A 115 -27.05 -28.85 13.05
N ASP A 116 -26.16 -29.39 12.21
CA ASP A 116 -24.72 -29.52 12.39
C ASP A 116 -23.89 -28.65 11.42
N LEU A 117 -24.56 -27.80 10.62
CA LEU A 117 -23.92 -26.84 9.72
C LEU A 117 -23.09 -25.81 10.51
N ARG A 118 -21.82 -25.60 10.10
CA ARG A 118 -20.89 -24.64 10.72
C ARG A 118 -20.59 -23.43 9.84
N GLY A 119 -20.58 -23.64 8.53
CA GLY A 119 -20.32 -22.57 7.57
C GLY A 119 -20.66 -22.98 6.15
N VAL A 120 -20.70 -21.98 5.26
CA VAL A 120 -21.03 -22.12 3.84
C VAL A 120 -20.06 -21.28 3.02
N LEU A 121 -19.36 -21.90 2.07
CA LEU A 121 -18.60 -21.18 1.04
C LEU A 121 -19.48 -21.04 -0.20
N VAL A 122 -19.67 -19.81 -0.71
CA VAL A 122 -20.54 -19.47 -1.84
C VAL A 122 -19.71 -18.96 -3.02
N LEU A 123 -19.94 -19.49 -4.22
CA LEU A 123 -19.38 -18.95 -5.47
C LEU A 123 -20.55 -18.58 -6.40
N SER A 124 -20.64 -17.28 -6.70
CA SER A 124 -21.71 -16.69 -7.52
C SER A 124 -21.19 -16.29 -8.88
N GLU A 125 -22.02 -16.39 -9.91
CA GLU A 125 -21.83 -15.64 -11.16
C GLU A 125 -21.85 -14.13 -10.84
N GLY A 126 -21.04 -13.33 -11.55
CA GLY A 126 -20.71 -11.95 -11.16
C GLY A 126 -21.37 -10.81 -11.95
N LEU A 127 -22.19 -11.09 -12.97
CA LEU A 127 -22.78 -10.06 -13.84
C LEU A 127 -24.32 -10.09 -13.87
N GLY A 128 -24.92 -11.27 -13.79
CA GLY A 128 -26.38 -11.49 -13.79
C GLY A 128 -27.00 -11.66 -12.40
N VAL A 129 -26.19 -11.66 -11.33
CA VAL A 129 -26.65 -11.84 -9.94
C VAL A 129 -26.48 -10.54 -9.15
N ASN A 130 -27.53 -10.11 -8.45
CA ASN A 130 -27.39 -9.06 -7.43
C ASN A 130 -26.89 -9.73 -6.14
N GLY A 131 -25.59 -9.57 -5.84
CA GLY A 131 -24.97 -10.13 -4.65
C GLY A 131 -25.56 -9.63 -3.32
N SER A 132 -26.13 -8.41 -3.29
CA SER A 132 -26.78 -7.87 -2.08
C SER A 132 -28.08 -8.62 -1.79
N GLU A 133 -28.88 -8.92 -2.83
CA GLU A 133 -30.07 -9.76 -2.69
C GLU A 133 -29.74 -11.24 -2.43
N LEU A 134 -28.71 -11.79 -3.07
CA LEU A 134 -28.24 -13.15 -2.80
C LEU A 134 -27.92 -13.34 -1.31
N VAL A 135 -27.16 -12.39 -0.74
CA VAL A 135 -26.78 -12.37 0.67
C VAL A 135 -27.98 -12.16 1.59
N ARG A 136 -28.93 -11.27 1.28
CA ARG A 136 -30.20 -11.15 2.01
C ARG A 136 -30.98 -12.47 2.02
N GLY A 137 -31.06 -13.13 0.86
CA GLY A 137 -31.71 -14.43 0.70
C GLY A 137 -31.09 -15.51 1.57
N LEU A 138 -29.76 -15.64 1.56
CA LEU A 138 -29.01 -16.58 2.40
C LEU A 138 -29.24 -16.31 3.90
N ASN A 139 -29.05 -15.07 4.34
CA ASN A 139 -29.22 -14.66 5.74
C ASN A 139 -30.66 -14.84 6.26
N SER A 140 -31.67 -14.76 5.38
CA SER A 140 -33.07 -14.98 5.78
C SER A 140 -33.43 -16.44 6.10
N ALA A 141 -32.53 -17.39 5.86
CA ALA A 141 -32.77 -18.83 6.01
C ALA A 141 -31.62 -19.61 6.71
N LEU A 142 -30.49 -18.97 7.01
CA LEU A 142 -29.41 -19.51 7.83
C LEU A 142 -29.33 -18.77 9.17
N PRO A 143 -29.05 -19.45 10.30
CA PRO A 143 -28.83 -18.78 11.58
C PRO A 143 -27.52 -17.99 11.58
N ASP A 144 -27.43 -16.97 12.43
CA ASP A 144 -26.26 -16.11 12.63
C ASP A 144 -25.00 -16.87 13.11
N THR A 145 -25.17 -18.08 13.61
CA THR A 145 -24.10 -18.99 14.04
C THR A 145 -23.35 -19.69 12.91
N VAL A 146 -23.84 -19.61 11.66
CA VAL A 146 -23.23 -20.22 10.47
C VAL A 146 -22.38 -19.18 9.74
N VAL A 147 -21.07 -19.44 9.63
CA VAL A 147 -20.13 -18.55 8.92
C VAL A 147 -20.34 -18.68 7.41
N VAL A 148 -20.88 -17.64 6.76
CA VAL A 148 -21.09 -17.61 5.31
C VAL A 148 -20.06 -16.71 4.64
N THR A 149 -19.19 -17.27 3.81
CA THR A 149 -18.19 -16.52 3.02
C THR A 149 -18.25 -16.90 1.54
N GLY A 150 -17.54 -16.17 0.68
CA GLY A 150 -17.59 -16.43 -0.76
C GLY A 150 -17.19 -15.24 -1.64
N GLY A 151 -17.52 -15.34 -2.93
CA GLY A 151 -17.25 -14.29 -3.90
C GLY A 151 -18.07 -14.39 -5.18
N LEU A 152 -18.10 -13.28 -5.92
CA LEU A 152 -18.64 -13.16 -7.27
C LEU A 152 -17.51 -13.29 -8.28
N SER A 153 -17.69 -14.18 -9.26
CA SER A 153 -16.73 -14.48 -10.32
C SER A 153 -16.45 -13.31 -11.24
N GLY A 154 -15.23 -13.21 -11.78
CA GLY A 154 -14.80 -12.11 -12.66
C GLY A 154 -14.32 -12.53 -14.04
N ASP A 155 -14.02 -11.56 -14.90
CA ASP A 155 -13.23 -11.72 -16.13
C ASP A 155 -12.21 -10.58 -16.32
N GLY A 156 -11.30 -10.42 -15.35
CA GLY A 156 -10.35 -9.30 -15.30
C GLY A 156 -11.09 -7.96 -15.20
N PRO A 157 -10.63 -6.87 -15.86
CA PRO A 157 -11.36 -5.61 -15.92
C PRO A 157 -12.46 -5.58 -17.01
N ARG A 158 -12.86 -6.73 -17.57
CA ARG A 158 -13.67 -6.77 -18.81
C ARG A 158 -15.18 -6.65 -18.57
N PHE A 159 -15.71 -7.28 -17.51
CA PHE A 159 -17.13 -7.34 -17.17
C PHE A 159 -18.02 -7.86 -18.33
N LYS A 160 -17.59 -8.90 -19.05
CA LYS A 160 -18.29 -9.42 -20.24
C LYS A 160 -18.84 -10.83 -20.08
N ARG A 161 -18.11 -11.75 -19.46
CA ARG A 161 -18.55 -13.15 -19.29
C ARG A 161 -17.91 -13.77 -18.06
N THR A 162 -18.71 -14.39 -17.20
CA THR A 162 -18.17 -15.10 -16.03
C THR A 162 -18.75 -16.51 -15.94
N TRP A 163 -18.02 -17.45 -15.33
CA TRP A 163 -18.44 -18.85 -15.19
C TRP A 163 -18.37 -19.32 -13.74
N VAL A 164 -19.29 -20.22 -13.38
CA VAL A 164 -19.27 -20.98 -12.13
C VAL A 164 -19.23 -22.47 -12.47
N CYS A 165 -18.39 -23.20 -11.74
CA CYS A 165 -18.21 -24.64 -11.84
C CYS A 165 -18.84 -25.33 -10.62
N THR A 166 -19.59 -26.40 -10.85
CA THR A 166 -20.12 -27.28 -9.80
C THR A 166 -20.25 -28.71 -10.34
N GLY A 167 -19.33 -29.59 -9.93
CA GLY A 167 -19.18 -30.92 -10.53
C GLY A 167 -18.91 -30.83 -12.05
N ASP A 168 -19.74 -31.50 -12.84
CA ASP A 168 -19.65 -31.51 -14.31
C ASP A 168 -20.24 -30.23 -14.98
N LYS A 169 -20.81 -29.29 -14.22
CA LYS A 169 -21.51 -28.11 -14.76
C LYS A 169 -20.64 -26.86 -14.69
N ILE A 170 -20.28 -26.31 -15.84
CA ILE A 170 -19.45 -25.10 -16.00
C ILE A 170 -20.22 -24.13 -16.90
N ARG A 171 -20.74 -23.02 -16.34
CA ARG A 171 -21.55 -22.03 -17.08
C ARG A 171 -21.80 -20.76 -16.28
N SER A 172 -22.29 -19.72 -16.96
CA SER A 172 -22.94 -18.55 -16.36
C SER A 172 -24.35 -18.90 -15.83
N GLY A 173 -24.97 -17.95 -15.11
CA GLY A 173 -26.33 -18.09 -14.57
C GLY A 173 -26.48 -19.18 -13.51
N ILE A 174 -25.45 -19.40 -12.68
CA ILE A 174 -25.44 -20.32 -11.55
C ILE A 174 -24.85 -19.63 -10.31
N VAL A 175 -25.40 -19.96 -9.14
CA VAL A 175 -24.71 -19.82 -7.85
C VAL A 175 -24.55 -21.21 -7.25
N THR A 176 -23.34 -21.55 -6.82
CA THR A 176 -23.05 -22.80 -6.09
C THR A 176 -22.55 -22.50 -4.68
N ALA A 177 -22.73 -23.44 -3.76
CA ALA A 177 -22.18 -23.35 -2.43
C ALA A 177 -21.89 -24.72 -1.82
N VAL A 178 -20.90 -24.78 -0.93
CA VAL A 178 -20.56 -25.95 -0.11
C VAL A 178 -20.83 -25.65 1.35
N GLY A 179 -21.71 -26.44 1.97
CA GLY A 179 -21.88 -26.47 3.41
C GLY A 179 -20.83 -27.37 4.08
N PHE A 180 -20.35 -26.96 5.26
CA PHE A 180 -19.39 -27.67 6.08
C PHE A 180 -20.04 -28.05 7.42
N TYR A 181 -19.94 -29.32 7.81
CA TYR A 181 -20.77 -29.89 8.87
C TYR A 181 -19.97 -30.73 9.88
N GLY A 182 -20.42 -30.68 11.14
CA GLY A 182 -19.81 -31.37 12.28
C GLY A 182 -19.14 -30.42 13.27
N ASP A 183 -18.74 -30.93 14.42
CA ASP A 183 -18.04 -30.17 15.47
C ASP A 183 -16.52 -30.09 15.29
N HIS A 184 -15.94 -30.85 14.36
CA HIS A 184 -14.50 -30.85 14.11
C HIS A 184 -13.99 -29.75 13.16
N VAL A 185 -14.86 -29.11 12.37
CA VAL A 185 -14.43 -28.08 11.40
C VAL A 185 -14.31 -26.70 12.06
N LEU A 186 -13.17 -26.07 11.86
CA LEU A 186 -12.91 -24.68 12.21
C LEU A 186 -12.95 -23.83 10.93
N ILE A 187 -13.77 -22.78 10.95
CA ILE A 187 -13.86 -21.79 9.89
C ILE A 187 -13.69 -20.43 10.55
N THR A 188 -12.65 -19.70 10.19
CA THR A 188 -12.44 -18.31 10.61
C THR A 188 -12.44 -17.41 9.37
N HIS A 189 -12.69 -16.12 9.57
CA HIS A 189 -12.78 -15.17 8.47
C HIS A 189 -12.26 -13.78 8.85
N GLY A 190 -11.94 -12.99 7.83
CA GLY A 190 -11.64 -11.57 7.93
C GLY A 190 -12.19 -10.81 6.74
N SER A 191 -12.43 -9.50 6.92
CA SER A 191 -12.92 -8.60 5.87
C SER A 191 -12.45 -7.18 6.16
N LYS A 192 -11.54 -6.63 5.34
CA LYS A 192 -11.03 -5.25 5.46
C LYS A 192 -10.63 -4.63 4.12
N GLY A 193 -10.96 -3.36 3.95
CA GLY A 193 -10.72 -2.59 2.73
C GLY A 193 -9.47 -1.70 2.74
N GLY A 194 -9.14 -1.04 3.85
CA GLY A 194 -8.03 -0.07 3.84
C GLY A 194 -8.31 1.19 3.01
N TRP A 195 -9.56 1.64 2.96
CA TRP A 195 -9.98 2.87 2.27
C TRP A 195 -10.30 3.96 3.28
N ASP A 196 -9.85 5.18 2.99
CA ASP A 196 -10.06 6.40 3.77
C ASP A 196 -11.26 7.18 3.24
N LYS A 197 -12.19 7.59 4.12
CA LYS A 197 -13.31 8.47 3.72
C LYS A 197 -12.83 9.92 3.51
N PHE A 198 -13.39 10.61 2.53
CA PHE A 198 -13.14 12.04 2.32
C PHE A 198 -14.37 12.78 1.74
N GLY A 199 -14.33 14.12 1.76
CA GLY A 199 -15.44 14.95 1.30
C GLY A 199 -16.65 14.93 2.25
N PRO A 200 -17.78 15.55 1.87
CA PRO A 200 -19.00 15.56 2.67
C PRO A 200 -19.69 14.18 2.66
N GLU A 201 -20.30 13.81 3.78
CA GLU A 201 -21.30 12.73 3.81
C GLU A 201 -22.62 13.25 3.22
N ARG A 202 -23.32 12.39 2.48
CA ARG A 202 -24.51 12.69 1.64
C ARG A 202 -25.61 11.68 1.93
N THR A 203 -26.87 12.10 1.82
CA THR A 203 -28.04 11.21 1.97
C THR A 203 -28.49 10.69 0.61
N VAL A 204 -28.72 9.38 0.49
CA VAL A 204 -29.31 8.76 -0.70
C VAL A 204 -30.79 9.13 -0.79
N THR A 205 -31.13 10.17 -1.56
CA THR A 205 -32.52 10.66 -1.66
C THR A 205 -33.35 9.86 -2.68
N ARG A 206 -32.72 9.27 -3.70
CA ARG A 206 -33.39 8.38 -4.66
C ARG A 206 -32.42 7.37 -5.28
N SER A 207 -32.81 6.11 -5.24
CA SER A 207 -32.13 4.97 -5.85
C SER A 207 -33.11 3.84 -6.13
N GLU A 208 -32.72 2.90 -6.98
CA GLU A 208 -33.43 1.65 -7.28
C GLU A 208 -32.42 0.49 -7.29
N ALA A 209 -32.51 -0.41 -6.31
CA ALA A 209 -31.51 -1.43 -6.01
C ALA A 209 -30.06 -0.89 -5.96
N ASN A 210 -29.26 -1.13 -7.00
CA ASN A 210 -27.87 -0.67 -7.14
C ASN A 210 -27.70 0.55 -8.07
N VAL A 211 -28.78 1.11 -8.60
CA VAL A 211 -28.78 2.34 -9.42
C VAL A 211 -29.10 3.55 -8.55
N LEU A 212 -28.14 4.46 -8.43
CA LEU A 212 -28.24 5.71 -7.70
C LEU A 212 -28.62 6.85 -8.65
N TYR A 213 -29.68 7.58 -8.32
CA TYR A 213 -30.15 8.73 -9.09
C TYR A 213 -29.81 10.06 -8.41
N GLU A 214 -30.09 10.18 -7.10
CA GLU A 214 -30.00 11.47 -6.39
C GLU A 214 -29.34 11.35 -5.00
N LEU A 215 -28.51 12.33 -4.69
CA LEU A 215 -27.90 12.59 -3.38
C LEU A 215 -28.29 13.99 -2.91
N ASP A 216 -28.78 14.12 -1.67
CA ASP A 216 -29.30 15.38 -1.10
C ASP A 216 -30.29 16.14 -2.01
N GLY A 217 -31.10 15.41 -2.81
CA GLY A 217 -32.05 15.99 -3.76
C GLY A 217 -31.43 16.55 -5.05
N LYS A 218 -30.14 16.30 -5.29
CA LYS A 218 -29.41 16.67 -6.52
C LYS A 218 -29.02 15.42 -7.32
N PRO A 219 -28.89 15.50 -8.66
CA PRO A 219 -28.44 14.37 -9.47
C PRO A 219 -27.06 13.86 -9.05
N ALA A 220 -26.97 12.56 -8.75
CA ALA A 220 -25.80 11.96 -8.13
C ALA A 220 -24.57 12.00 -9.06
N LEU A 221 -24.75 11.69 -10.35
CA LEU A 221 -23.65 11.70 -11.31
C LEU A 221 -23.10 13.12 -11.55
N ALA A 222 -23.95 14.15 -11.52
CA ALA A 222 -23.50 15.54 -11.64
C ALA A 222 -22.59 15.95 -10.47
N LEU A 223 -23.00 15.66 -9.22
CA LEU A 223 -22.16 15.87 -8.03
C LEU A 223 -20.86 15.04 -8.07
N TYR A 224 -20.92 13.81 -8.60
CA TYR A 224 -19.74 12.96 -8.71
C TYR A 224 -18.74 13.52 -9.72
N LYS A 225 -19.21 14.04 -10.86
CA LYS A 225 -18.35 14.74 -11.84
C LYS A 225 -17.74 16.01 -11.24
N GLU A 226 -18.50 16.79 -10.46
CA GLU A 226 -18.00 17.95 -9.71
C GLU A 226 -16.82 17.58 -8.78
N TYR A 227 -16.89 16.43 -8.10
CA TYR A 227 -15.85 15.99 -7.16
C TYR A 227 -14.63 15.33 -7.81
N LEU A 228 -14.75 14.77 -9.02
CA LEU A 228 -13.61 14.21 -9.76
C LEU A 228 -12.84 15.25 -10.58
N GLY A 229 -13.44 16.40 -10.89
CA GLY A 229 -12.83 17.40 -11.79
C GLY A 229 -12.50 16.78 -13.15
N ASP A 230 -11.28 16.96 -13.63
CA ASP A 230 -10.82 16.43 -14.93
C ASP A 230 -10.96 14.90 -15.04
N LYS A 231 -10.83 14.17 -13.93
CA LYS A 231 -11.01 12.70 -13.88
C LYS A 231 -12.45 12.24 -14.14
N ALA A 232 -13.39 13.18 -14.24
CA ALA A 232 -14.77 12.90 -14.67
C ALA A 232 -14.88 12.47 -16.14
N ALA A 233 -13.87 12.76 -16.97
CA ALA A 233 -13.80 12.32 -18.36
C ALA A 233 -13.62 10.79 -18.47
N ASP A 234 -12.87 10.19 -17.55
CA ASP A 234 -12.52 8.76 -17.53
C ASP A 234 -13.59 7.87 -16.88
N LEU A 235 -14.81 8.37 -16.65
CA LEU A 235 -15.88 7.59 -16.02
C LEU A 235 -16.46 6.54 -16.99
N PRO A 236 -16.77 5.32 -16.52
CA PRO A 236 -16.80 4.88 -15.12
C PRO A 236 -15.45 4.43 -14.55
N ALA A 237 -14.40 4.25 -15.36
CA ALA A 237 -13.14 3.63 -14.95
C ALA A 237 -12.42 4.38 -13.82
N SER A 238 -12.36 5.72 -13.86
CA SER A 238 -11.83 6.53 -12.75
C SER A 238 -12.63 6.39 -11.45
N GLY A 239 -13.89 5.97 -11.53
CA GLY A 239 -14.75 5.71 -10.38
C GLY A 239 -14.28 4.53 -9.51
N LEU A 240 -13.44 3.64 -10.03
CA LEU A 240 -12.78 2.59 -9.24
C LEU A 240 -11.87 3.18 -8.15
N LEU A 241 -11.28 4.36 -8.38
CA LEU A 241 -10.38 5.05 -7.45
C LEU A 241 -11.13 5.79 -6.33
N PHE A 242 -12.45 5.97 -6.47
CA PHE A 242 -13.26 6.85 -5.61
C PHE A 242 -14.56 6.21 -5.07
N PRO A 243 -14.56 4.94 -4.61
CA PRO A 243 -15.77 4.22 -4.22
C PRO A 243 -16.51 4.90 -3.05
N LEU A 244 -17.79 4.59 -2.87
CA LEU A 244 -18.59 5.13 -1.76
C LEU A 244 -18.49 4.24 -0.51
N ALA A 245 -18.14 4.84 0.63
CA ALA A 245 -18.52 4.33 1.93
C ALA A 245 -20.04 4.48 2.07
N MET A 246 -20.71 3.49 2.66
CA MET A 246 -22.15 3.48 2.89
C MET A 246 -22.47 2.94 4.29
N ARG A 247 -23.36 3.61 5.02
CA ARG A 247 -23.89 3.16 6.33
C ARG A 247 -25.38 3.46 6.46
N ALA A 248 -26.11 2.67 7.26
CA ALA A 248 -27.56 2.81 7.36
C ALA A 248 -28.00 4.06 8.15
N SER A 249 -27.17 4.55 9.08
CA SER A 249 -27.41 5.80 9.79
C SER A 249 -26.10 6.41 10.31
N SER A 250 -26.14 7.63 10.84
CA SER A 250 -24.99 8.29 11.48
C SER A 250 -24.52 7.61 12.76
N LYS A 251 -25.34 6.73 13.36
CA LYS A 251 -25.05 5.91 14.56
C LYS A 251 -24.63 4.48 14.23
N ASP A 252 -24.51 4.11 12.96
CA ASP A 252 -24.13 2.77 12.53
C ASP A 252 -22.62 2.71 12.27
N ASP A 253 -21.93 1.83 13.01
CA ASP A 253 -20.50 1.53 12.86
C ASP A 253 -20.23 0.65 11.63
N LYS A 254 -21.25 -0.04 11.10
CA LYS A 254 -21.13 -0.91 9.93
C LYS A 254 -21.08 -0.06 8.66
N VAL A 255 -19.87 0.06 8.12
CA VAL A 255 -19.61 0.74 6.85
C VAL A 255 -19.31 -0.30 5.77
N LEU A 256 -20.20 -0.42 4.78
CA LEU A 256 -19.94 -1.19 3.56
C LEU A 256 -19.36 -0.26 2.48
N VAL A 257 -18.62 -0.84 1.53
CA VAL A 257 -18.08 -0.10 0.38
C VAL A 257 -18.86 -0.44 -0.88
N ARG A 258 -19.06 0.54 -1.76
CA ARG A 258 -19.79 0.42 -3.03
C ARG A 258 -18.96 0.97 -4.19
N THR A 259 -18.58 0.09 -5.11
CA THR A 259 -17.78 0.42 -6.31
C THR A 259 -18.67 0.87 -7.45
N LEU A 260 -18.29 1.95 -8.15
CA LEU A 260 -18.95 2.35 -9.39
C LEU A 260 -18.60 1.38 -10.53
N LEU A 261 -19.60 0.83 -11.23
CA LEU A 261 -19.44 -0.04 -12.39
C LEU A 261 -19.77 0.67 -13.70
N ALA A 262 -20.85 1.46 -13.73
CA ALA A 262 -21.31 2.15 -14.93
C ALA A 262 -21.96 3.50 -14.59
N VAL A 263 -22.01 4.38 -15.59
CA VAL A 263 -22.69 5.68 -15.53
C VAL A 263 -23.61 5.83 -16.75
N ASP A 264 -24.76 6.44 -16.54
CA ASP A 264 -25.72 6.76 -17.59
C ASP A 264 -25.86 8.29 -17.64
N HIS A 265 -25.42 8.89 -18.74
CA HIS A 265 -25.39 10.35 -18.88
C HIS A 265 -26.78 10.94 -19.20
N ASP A 266 -27.64 10.20 -19.89
CA ASP A 266 -28.97 10.65 -20.27
C ASP A 266 -29.95 10.57 -19.07
N LYS A 267 -29.82 9.52 -18.25
CA LYS A 267 -30.57 9.36 -16.99
C LYS A 267 -29.88 10.02 -15.79
N ASN A 268 -28.68 10.56 -15.98
CA ASN A 268 -27.85 11.23 -14.96
C ASN A 268 -27.62 10.35 -13.70
N SER A 269 -27.43 9.05 -13.91
CA SER A 269 -27.44 8.02 -12.86
C SER A 269 -26.17 7.17 -12.83
N MET A 270 -25.96 6.46 -11.71
CA MET A 270 -24.74 5.69 -11.41
C MET A 270 -25.09 4.28 -10.96
N THR A 271 -24.45 3.25 -11.53
CA THR A 271 -24.71 1.85 -11.22
C THR A 271 -23.55 1.24 -10.42
N PHE A 272 -23.83 0.71 -9.24
CA PHE A 272 -22.84 0.20 -8.30
C PHE A 272 -22.77 -1.33 -8.24
N ALA A 273 -21.65 -1.87 -7.73
CA ALA A 273 -21.40 -3.30 -7.50
C ALA A 273 -22.15 -3.88 -6.27
N GLY A 274 -23.34 -3.37 -5.99
CA GLY A 274 -24.16 -3.72 -4.84
C GLY A 274 -25.19 -2.63 -4.56
N ASP A 275 -26.21 -2.95 -3.76
CA ASP A 275 -27.31 -2.02 -3.48
C ASP A 275 -26.84 -0.75 -2.78
N VAL A 276 -27.50 0.37 -3.11
CA VAL A 276 -27.32 1.70 -2.50
C VAL A 276 -28.70 2.19 -2.01
N PRO A 277 -29.20 1.72 -0.85
CA PRO A 277 -30.60 1.91 -0.49
C PRO A 277 -30.96 3.35 -0.12
N ARG A 278 -32.19 3.77 -0.43
CA ARG A 278 -32.73 5.08 -0.08
C ARG A 278 -32.65 5.33 1.43
N GLY A 279 -32.28 6.56 1.80
CA GLY A 279 -32.12 7.00 3.19
C GLY A 279 -30.80 6.60 3.85
N HIS A 280 -29.95 5.80 3.20
CA HIS A 280 -28.59 5.55 3.69
C HIS A 280 -27.71 6.78 3.53
N LEU A 281 -26.66 6.84 4.34
CA LEU A 281 -25.60 7.84 4.24
C LEU A 281 -24.45 7.28 3.41
N VAL A 282 -23.92 8.09 2.49
CA VAL A 282 -22.76 7.76 1.65
C VAL A 282 -21.71 8.86 1.66
N GLN A 283 -20.44 8.48 1.52
CA GLN A 283 -19.30 9.40 1.50
C GLN A 283 -18.23 8.86 0.55
N LEU A 284 -17.51 9.71 -0.19
CA LEU A 284 -16.42 9.27 -1.06
C LEU A 284 -15.29 8.61 -0.23
N MET A 285 -14.57 7.68 -0.84
CA MET A 285 -13.37 7.09 -0.29
C MET A 285 -12.21 7.12 -1.27
N LYS A 286 -10.98 7.11 -0.77
CA LYS A 286 -9.75 6.93 -1.54
C LYS A 286 -8.79 5.99 -0.81
N ALA A 287 -7.83 5.42 -1.51
CA ALA A 287 -6.77 4.61 -0.91
C ALA A 287 -5.42 4.91 -1.59
N ASP A 288 -4.36 4.47 -0.92
CA ASP A 288 -3.00 4.37 -1.41
C ASP A 288 -2.54 2.90 -1.25
N PHE A 289 -1.41 2.53 -1.87
CA PHE A 289 -0.96 1.14 -1.92
C PHE A 289 -0.72 0.54 -0.53
N GLU A 290 -0.06 1.30 0.36
CA GLU A 290 0.24 0.87 1.73
C GLU A 290 -1.03 0.58 2.53
N ARG A 291 -2.07 1.41 2.37
CA ARG A 291 -3.35 1.19 3.05
C ARG A 291 -4.14 0.01 2.50
N LEU A 292 -4.07 -0.25 1.19
CA LEU A 292 -4.67 -1.47 0.63
C LEU A 292 -3.99 -2.72 1.20
N ILE A 293 -2.65 -2.78 1.16
CA ILE A 293 -1.84 -3.89 1.70
C ILE A 293 -2.07 -4.06 3.21
N GLY A 294 -2.03 -2.96 3.98
CA GLY A 294 -2.37 -2.95 5.41
C GLY A 294 -3.82 -3.35 5.70
N GLY A 295 -4.75 -3.07 4.79
CA GLY A 295 -6.11 -3.60 4.82
C GLY A 295 -6.14 -5.11 4.74
N ALA A 296 -5.37 -5.70 3.82
CA ALA A 296 -5.25 -7.15 3.68
C ALA A 296 -4.55 -7.79 4.90
N GLU A 297 -3.51 -7.17 5.47
CA GLU A 297 -2.95 -7.59 6.76
C GLU A 297 -4.01 -7.65 7.87
N LEU A 298 -4.89 -6.65 7.95
CA LEU A 298 -5.93 -6.57 8.98
C LEU A 298 -7.05 -7.60 8.75
N ALA A 299 -7.33 -7.98 7.50
CA ALA A 299 -8.19 -9.13 7.20
C ALA A 299 -7.54 -10.45 7.67
N ALA A 300 -6.24 -10.65 7.40
CA ALA A 300 -5.51 -11.83 7.84
C ALA A 300 -5.40 -11.92 9.37
N LYS A 301 -5.09 -10.81 10.06
CA LYS A 301 -5.09 -10.72 11.53
C LYS A 301 -6.47 -11.01 12.15
N ALA A 302 -7.56 -10.62 11.50
CA ALA A 302 -8.91 -10.95 11.96
C ALA A 302 -9.24 -12.45 11.80
N ALA A 303 -8.79 -13.06 10.70
CA ALA A 303 -8.94 -14.50 10.49
C ALA A 303 -8.02 -15.36 11.39
N ASN A 304 -6.84 -14.85 11.77
CA ASN A 304 -5.89 -15.56 12.63
C ASN A 304 -6.30 -15.57 14.11
N THR A 305 -7.38 -16.30 14.41
CA THR A 305 -7.85 -16.47 15.80
C THR A 305 -7.00 -17.50 16.56
N PRO A 306 -6.90 -17.41 17.90
CA PRO A 306 -6.21 -18.41 18.74
C PRO A 306 -6.72 -19.85 18.61
N ALA A 307 -7.88 -20.09 17.97
CA ALA A 307 -8.36 -21.43 17.70
C ALA A 307 -7.56 -22.14 16.58
N LEU A 308 -6.98 -21.40 15.62
CA LEU A 308 -6.17 -21.97 14.55
C LEU A 308 -4.89 -22.63 15.08
N ALA A 309 -4.28 -22.04 16.12
CA ALA A 309 -3.10 -22.61 16.81
C ALA A 309 -3.35 -23.97 17.51
N ARG A 310 -4.57 -24.53 17.40
CA ARG A 310 -4.96 -25.86 17.89
C ARG A 310 -5.23 -26.87 16.75
N THR A 311 -4.81 -26.55 15.53
CA THR A 311 -4.99 -27.39 14.33
C THR A 311 -3.71 -27.37 13.48
N ASP A 312 -3.37 -28.49 12.83
CA ASP A 312 -2.04 -28.67 12.22
C ASP A 312 -1.94 -28.21 10.75
N ALA A 313 -3.08 -27.99 10.08
CA ALA A 313 -3.13 -27.76 8.64
C ALA A 313 -4.22 -26.74 8.29
N HIS A 314 -3.89 -25.77 7.45
CA HIS A 314 -4.74 -24.63 7.13
C HIS A 314 -4.85 -24.42 5.62
N LEU A 315 -6.08 -24.31 5.13
CA LEU A 315 -6.37 -23.81 3.78
C LEU A 315 -6.94 -22.40 3.91
N ALA A 316 -6.20 -21.40 3.46
CA ALA A 316 -6.66 -20.03 3.34
C ALA A 316 -7.18 -19.77 1.92
N VAL A 317 -8.37 -19.19 1.84
CA VAL A 317 -9.03 -18.76 0.61
C VAL A 317 -9.17 -17.25 0.64
N ALA A 318 -8.34 -16.56 -0.13
CA ALA A 318 -8.39 -15.10 -0.31
C ALA A 318 -9.33 -14.73 -1.46
N ILE A 319 -10.23 -13.79 -1.22
CA ILE A 319 -11.15 -13.27 -2.22
C ILE A 319 -11.09 -11.74 -2.13
N SER A 320 -10.43 -11.13 -3.12
CA SER A 320 -10.06 -9.71 -3.10
C SER A 320 -10.68 -8.97 -4.28
N CYS A 321 -11.19 -7.76 -4.11
CA CYS A 321 -11.86 -7.07 -5.22
C CYS A 321 -10.91 -6.73 -6.38
N VAL A 322 -11.36 -6.93 -7.63
CA VAL A 322 -10.62 -6.54 -8.85
C VAL A 322 -10.17 -5.07 -8.83
N GLY A 323 -10.95 -4.17 -8.22
CA GLY A 323 -10.60 -2.76 -8.09
C GLY A 323 -9.32 -2.53 -7.28
N ARG A 324 -8.97 -3.43 -6.36
CA ARG A 324 -7.73 -3.37 -5.57
C ARG A 324 -6.53 -3.75 -6.42
N ARG A 325 -6.63 -4.83 -7.19
CA ARG A 325 -5.62 -5.26 -8.19
C ARG A 325 -5.34 -4.16 -9.22
N LEU A 326 -6.38 -3.47 -9.68
CA LEU A 326 -6.25 -2.36 -10.64
C LEU A 326 -5.60 -1.10 -10.04
N VAL A 327 -5.69 -0.88 -8.72
CA VAL A 327 -4.92 0.16 -8.02
C VAL A 327 -3.49 -0.30 -7.78
N LEU A 328 -3.29 -1.49 -7.20
CA LEU A 328 -1.97 -2.00 -6.82
C LEU A 328 -1.04 -2.27 -8.02
N GLY A 329 -1.59 -2.67 -9.17
CA GLY A 329 -0.82 -2.91 -10.39
C GLY A 329 0.27 -3.97 -10.16
N GLN A 330 1.54 -3.59 -10.33
CA GLN A 330 2.68 -4.47 -10.09
C GLN A 330 2.82 -4.87 -8.60
N ARG A 331 2.28 -4.08 -7.66
CA ARG A 331 2.30 -4.37 -6.22
C ARG A 331 1.21 -5.36 -5.77
N THR A 332 0.47 -5.98 -6.69
CA THR A 332 -0.64 -6.89 -6.38
C THR A 332 -0.20 -8.09 -5.52
N GLU A 333 1.00 -8.62 -5.73
CA GLU A 333 1.49 -9.78 -4.94
C GLU A 333 1.86 -9.42 -3.50
N GLU A 334 2.21 -8.15 -3.22
CA GLU A 334 2.44 -7.68 -1.85
C GLU A 334 1.19 -7.78 -0.97
N GLU A 335 -0.01 -7.67 -1.57
CA GLU A 335 -1.28 -7.89 -0.87
C GLU A 335 -1.40 -9.35 -0.36
N VAL A 336 -0.87 -10.30 -1.14
CA VAL A 336 -0.96 -11.74 -0.87
C VAL A 336 0.16 -12.21 0.07
N GLU A 337 1.39 -11.71 -0.13
CA GLU A 337 2.50 -11.85 0.83
C GLU A 337 2.08 -11.34 2.23
N ALA A 338 1.56 -10.10 2.29
CA ALA A 338 1.19 -9.47 3.55
C ALA A 338 0.01 -10.15 4.27
N VAL A 339 -0.82 -10.92 3.56
CA VAL A 339 -1.81 -11.84 4.14
C VAL A 339 -1.13 -13.06 4.76
N LEU A 340 -0.30 -13.76 3.98
CA LEU A 340 0.32 -15.03 4.41
C LEU A 340 1.20 -14.86 5.65
N ASP A 341 1.97 -13.76 5.71
CA ASP A 341 2.75 -13.31 6.87
C ASP A 341 2.02 -13.34 8.22
N LYS A 342 0.69 -13.15 8.21
CA LYS A 342 -0.11 -12.96 9.43
C LYS A 342 -0.93 -14.19 9.78
N LEU A 343 -0.75 -15.29 9.04
CA LEU A 343 -1.39 -16.59 9.26
C LEU A 343 -0.40 -17.58 9.91
N PRO A 344 -0.86 -18.74 10.42
CA PRO A 344 0.03 -19.77 10.92
C PRO A 344 1.02 -20.26 9.83
N ALA A 345 2.27 -20.53 10.22
CA ALA A 345 3.27 -21.08 9.30
C ALA A 345 2.81 -22.43 8.71
N GLY A 346 3.04 -22.63 7.41
CA GLY A 346 2.51 -23.79 6.68
C GLY A 346 1.02 -23.67 6.29
N THR A 347 0.44 -22.46 6.35
CA THR A 347 -0.86 -22.20 5.71
C THR A 347 -0.70 -22.20 4.20
N GLU A 348 -1.48 -23.03 3.52
CA GLU A 348 -1.59 -23.03 2.06
C GLU A 348 -2.62 -21.99 1.61
N LEU A 349 -2.24 -21.13 0.66
CA LEU A 349 -3.04 -19.99 0.22
C LEU A 349 -3.48 -20.17 -1.23
N THR A 350 -4.78 -20.13 -1.46
CA THR A 350 -5.44 -20.09 -2.78
C THR A 350 -6.44 -18.94 -2.82
N GLY A 351 -7.00 -18.64 -3.98
CA GLY A 351 -8.00 -17.59 -4.08
C GLY A 351 -8.15 -17.00 -5.47
N PHE A 352 -8.86 -15.86 -5.52
CA PHE A 352 -9.07 -15.11 -6.76
C PHE A 352 -9.41 -13.64 -6.51
N TYR A 353 -9.17 -12.83 -7.54
CA TYR A 353 -9.71 -11.48 -7.62
C TYR A 353 -11.15 -11.49 -8.15
N SER A 354 -12.03 -10.74 -7.50
CA SER A 354 -13.49 -10.91 -7.48
C SER A 354 -14.25 -9.66 -7.93
N TYR A 355 -15.52 -9.83 -8.32
CA TYR A 355 -16.46 -8.72 -8.63
C TYR A 355 -17.34 -8.32 -7.42
N GLY A 356 -17.20 -9.00 -6.29
CA GLY A 356 -17.86 -8.67 -5.03
C GLY A 356 -17.63 -9.78 -4.00
N GLU A 357 -17.21 -9.39 -2.80
CA GLU A 357 -16.75 -10.32 -1.77
C GLU A 357 -17.87 -10.62 -0.77
N ILE A 358 -18.08 -11.88 -0.41
CA ILE A 358 -19.08 -12.30 0.59
C ILE A 358 -18.36 -12.69 1.88
N SER A 359 -18.65 -12.00 2.98
CA SER A 359 -18.09 -12.31 4.32
C SER A 359 -18.88 -11.56 5.41
N PRO A 360 -18.94 -12.03 6.67
CA PRO A 360 -19.47 -11.21 7.77
C PRO A 360 -18.56 -10.01 8.04
N PHE A 361 -19.16 -8.82 8.24
CA PHE A 361 -18.42 -7.58 8.54
C PHE A 361 -17.55 -7.67 9.81
N ALA A 362 -18.00 -8.45 10.80
CA ALA A 362 -17.24 -8.78 12.01
C ALA A 362 -17.58 -10.17 12.55
N THR A 363 -18.86 -10.41 12.84
CA THR A 363 -19.44 -11.71 13.24
C THR A 363 -20.91 -11.78 12.82
N GLY A 364 -21.48 -12.99 12.76
CA GLY A 364 -22.88 -13.19 12.43
C GLY A 364 -23.14 -13.32 10.92
N HIS A 365 -24.28 -12.77 10.48
CA HIS A 365 -24.70 -12.73 9.08
C HIS A 365 -23.64 -12.13 8.13
N CYS A 366 -23.60 -12.64 6.89
CA CYS A 366 -22.68 -12.16 5.87
C CYS A 366 -23.18 -10.89 5.17
N ASP A 367 -22.26 -10.19 4.52
CA ASP A 367 -22.49 -8.98 3.72
C ASP A 367 -21.85 -9.12 2.34
N LEU A 368 -22.37 -8.37 1.36
CA LEU A 368 -21.64 -8.07 0.12
C LEU A 368 -20.76 -6.85 0.34
N HIS A 369 -19.45 -7.08 0.29
CA HIS A 369 -18.41 -6.06 0.25
C HIS A 369 -17.97 -5.81 -1.19
N ASN A 370 -17.39 -4.63 -1.43
CA ASN A 370 -16.58 -4.35 -2.61
C ASN A 370 -15.25 -3.73 -2.15
N GLN A 371 -14.28 -3.63 -3.06
CA GLN A 371 -12.97 -3.00 -2.82
C GLN A 371 -12.22 -3.53 -1.57
N THR A 372 -12.57 -4.75 -1.15
CA THR A 372 -12.20 -5.35 0.13
C THR A 372 -11.38 -6.62 -0.10
N MET A 373 -10.43 -6.90 0.79
CA MET A 373 -9.86 -8.24 0.92
C MET A 373 -10.72 -9.00 1.93
N THR A 374 -11.33 -10.10 1.51
CA THR A 374 -11.89 -11.09 2.44
C THR A 374 -11.03 -12.34 2.44
N LEU A 375 -10.94 -12.95 3.62
CA LEU A 375 -10.18 -14.17 3.83
C LEU A 375 -11.06 -15.17 4.58
N THR A 376 -11.04 -16.42 4.15
CA THR A 376 -11.59 -17.55 4.91
C THR A 376 -10.47 -18.53 5.19
N VAL A 377 -10.31 -18.98 6.43
CA VAL A 377 -9.37 -20.06 6.78
C VAL A 377 -10.15 -21.27 7.26
N PHE A 378 -9.96 -22.40 6.56
CA PHE A 378 -10.48 -23.70 6.92
C PHE A 378 -9.39 -24.50 7.63
N SER A 379 -9.73 -25.11 8.77
CA SER A 379 -8.94 -26.18 9.38
C SER A 379 -9.83 -27.21 10.08
N GLU A 380 -9.23 -28.31 10.52
CA GLU A 380 -9.94 -29.41 11.18
C GLU A 380 -9.24 -29.77 12.49
N SER A 381 -9.97 -29.72 13.60
CA SER A 381 -9.43 -30.01 14.92
C SER A 381 -9.48 -31.50 15.25
N LYS A 382 -8.46 -31.99 15.94
CA LYS A 382 -8.39 -33.39 16.42
C LYS A 382 -9.53 -33.72 17.39
N THR A 383 -9.95 -32.74 18.18
CA THR A 383 -11.02 -32.80 19.20
C THR A 383 -12.26 -32.01 18.77
N PRO A 384 -13.49 -32.40 19.20
CA PRO A 384 -14.70 -31.59 18.98
C PRO A 384 -14.54 -30.13 19.47
N LEU A 385 -14.98 -29.19 18.65
CA LEU A 385 -15.09 -27.77 19.02
C LEU A 385 -16.47 -27.50 19.64
N PRO A 386 -16.59 -26.52 20.55
CA PRO A 386 -17.90 -26.14 21.08
C PRO A 386 -18.86 -25.74 19.96
N LYS A 387 -20.16 -26.00 20.19
CA LYS A 387 -21.22 -25.46 19.33
C LYS A 387 -21.16 -23.93 19.36
N PRO A 388 -21.33 -23.26 18.21
CA PRO A 388 -21.35 -21.80 18.16
C PRO A 388 -22.59 -21.33 18.92
N GLN A 389 -22.38 -20.58 20.00
CA GLN A 389 -23.47 -19.94 20.73
C GLN A 389 -23.92 -18.71 19.93
N ALA A 390 -25.20 -18.65 19.58
CA ALA A 390 -25.79 -17.41 19.09
C ALA A 390 -25.60 -16.35 20.17
N ARG A 391 -24.95 -15.22 19.83
CA ARG A 391 -24.85 -14.12 20.79
C ARG A 391 -26.25 -13.52 20.93
N ALA A 392 -26.74 -13.42 22.16
CA ALA A 392 -27.88 -12.56 22.44
C ALA A 392 -27.58 -11.16 21.87
N ARG A 393 -28.56 -10.56 21.20
CA ARG A 393 -28.47 -9.15 20.81
C ARG A 393 -28.46 -8.32 22.09
N GLN A 394 -27.27 -7.97 22.55
CA GLN A 394 -27.12 -7.07 23.69
C GLN A 394 -27.85 -5.77 23.35
N THR A 395 -28.82 -5.39 24.18
CA THR A 395 -29.33 -4.02 24.19
C THR A 395 -28.19 -3.09 24.64
N PRO A 396 -28.19 -1.80 24.25
CA PRO A 396 -27.12 -0.87 24.63
C PRO A 396 -26.84 -0.87 26.14
N ASP A 397 -27.89 -1.01 26.95
CA ASP A 397 -27.86 -0.99 28.41
C ASP A 397 -27.11 -2.18 29.04
N GLU A 398 -26.97 -3.32 28.36
CA GLU A 398 -26.24 -4.49 28.87
C GLU A 398 -24.71 -4.35 28.75
N VAL A 399 -24.21 -3.37 27.99
CA VAL A 399 -22.77 -3.18 27.77
C VAL A 399 -22.07 -2.56 28.99
N GLU A 400 -22.75 -1.68 29.74
CA GLU A 400 -22.21 -1.12 30.99
C GLU A 400 -22.16 -2.15 32.14
N ALA A 401 -22.98 -3.20 32.09
CA ALA A 401 -23.13 -4.18 33.17
C ALA A 401 -21.99 -5.22 33.27
N ARG A 402 -20.95 -5.15 32.43
CA ARG A 402 -19.84 -6.14 32.40
C ARG A 402 -18.43 -5.53 32.42
N ALA A 403 -18.21 -4.53 33.27
CA ALA A 403 -16.87 -4.28 33.80
C ALA A 403 -16.44 -5.43 34.77
N PRO A 404 -15.15 -5.81 34.84
CA PRO A 404 -14.69 -6.83 35.77
C PRO A 404 -14.72 -6.32 37.22
N ALA A 405 -15.36 -7.06 38.12
CA ALA A 405 -15.41 -6.71 39.54
C ALA A 405 -14.01 -6.80 40.18
N ARG A 406 -13.56 -5.73 40.85
CA ARG A 406 -12.43 -5.80 41.79
C ARG A 406 -12.80 -6.75 42.93
N ALA A 407 -11.92 -7.70 43.23
CA ALA A 407 -11.98 -8.46 44.46
C ALA A 407 -11.22 -7.70 45.56
N GLU A 408 -11.90 -7.28 46.62
CA GLU A 408 -11.26 -6.89 47.89
C GLU A 408 -12.22 -7.14 49.07
N SER A 409 -11.76 -6.88 50.30
CA SER A 409 -12.15 -7.66 51.47
C SER A 409 -13.55 -7.38 52.06
N ARG A 410 -14.16 -8.44 52.62
CA ARG A 410 -15.28 -8.32 53.56
C ARG A 410 -14.74 -7.95 54.96
N VAL A 411 -15.17 -6.81 55.48
CA VAL A 411 -15.35 -6.57 56.92
C VAL A 411 -16.75 -5.99 57.08
N ALA A 412 -17.46 -6.37 58.14
CA ALA A 412 -18.88 -6.04 58.31
C ALA A 412 -19.12 -5.06 59.46
N LYS A 413 -20.08 -4.14 59.30
CA LYS A 413 -21.09 -3.74 60.32
C LYS A 413 -22.13 -2.72 59.81
N GLU A 414 -23.38 -2.95 60.20
CA GLU A 414 -24.36 -2.06 60.88
C GLU A 414 -24.24 -0.51 60.72
N ALA A 415 -25.30 0.33 60.61
CA ALA A 415 -26.75 0.12 60.35
C ALA A 415 -27.53 1.47 60.15
N THR A 416 -28.72 1.41 59.54
CA THR A 416 -29.89 2.36 59.65
C THR A 416 -29.85 3.81 59.06
N PRO A 417 -31.02 4.47 58.79
CA PRO A 417 -31.15 5.59 57.80
C PRO A 417 -31.94 6.87 58.25
N GLU A 418 -32.01 7.90 57.39
CA GLU A 418 -33.10 8.92 57.11
C GLU A 418 -32.50 10.08 56.23
N ALA A 419 -33.11 10.89 55.32
CA ALA A 419 -34.45 11.46 54.99
C ALA A 419 -34.43 13.04 55.14
N VAL A 420 -35.09 13.96 54.40
CA VAL A 420 -36.03 13.96 53.23
C VAL A 420 -36.22 15.43 52.64
N HIS A 421 -37.13 15.68 51.65
CA HIS A 421 -37.64 17.01 51.10
C HIS A 421 -36.76 17.79 50.05
N GLU A 422 -37.25 18.31 48.90
CA GLU A 422 -38.28 19.34 48.48
C GLU A 422 -37.77 20.82 48.48
N ALA A 423 -38.21 21.80 47.63
CA ALA A 423 -39.18 21.86 46.50
C ALA A 423 -39.06 23.16 45.62
N SER A 424 -39.79 23.18 44.48
CA SER A 424 -40.51 24.33 43.83
C SER A 424 -39.84 25.38 42.89
N ALA A 425 -40.70 26.08 42.11
CA ALA A 425 -40.41 26.98 40.95
C ALA A 425 -40.85 28.47 41.23
N PRO A 426 -41.42 29.37 40.35
CA PRO A 426 -41.97 29.28 38.96
C PRO A 426 -41.83 30.50 37.96
N VAL A 427 -42.15 30.30 36.64
CA VAL A 427 -42.96 31.16 35.67
C VAL A 427 -42.46 32.62 35.30
N SER A 428 -42.50 33.18 34.06
CA SER A 428 -43.62 33.45 33.10
C SER A 428 -43.19 33.80 31.62
N SER A 429 -44.14 34.15 30.73
CA SER A 429 -44.02 34.56 29.29
C SER A 429 -45.19 35.55 28.91
N PRO A 430 -45.65 35.89 27.66
CA PRO A 430 -45.29 35.50 26.25
C PRO A 430 -45.40 36.60 25.11
N GLN A 431 -45.16 36.22 23.82
CA GLN A 431 -45.80 36.69 22.52
C GLN A 431 -45.82 38.21 22.07
N ALA A 432 -46.10 38.65 20.82
CA ALA A 432 -45.92 38.15 19.41
C ALA A 432 -46.32 39.20 18.29
N GLU A 433 -46.04 38.89 16.99
CA GLU A 433 -46.70 39.34 15.71
C GLU A 433 -46.26 40.60 14.86
N THR A 434 -46.83 40.74 13.61
CA THR A 434 -46.34 41.49 12.38
C THR A 434 -47.53 41.93 11.45
N PRO A 435 -47.44 42.36 10.13
CA PRO A 435 -46.48 43.10 9.24
C PRO A 435 -47.17 44.40 8.64
N PRO A 436 -47.28 44.77 7.31
CA PRO A 436 -46.40 44.85 6.09
C PRO A 436 -46.19 46.34 5.56
N PRO A 437 -46.65 46.89 4.38
CA PRO A 437 -46.46 46.60 2.92
C PRO A 437 -46.02 47.76 1.92
N ALA A 438 -45.22 47.42 0.87
CA ALA A 438 -45.32 47.78 -0.60
C ALA A 438 -45.02 49.17 -1.31
N THR A 439 -44.62 49.04 -2.61
CA THR A 439 -44.49 50.02 -3.77
C THR A 439 -43.24 50.93 -3.90
N GLY A 440 -42.71 51.34 -5.09
CA GLY A 440 -42.91 50.99 -6.54
C GLY A 440 -42.21 51.96 -7.57
N ARG A 441 -42.03 51.56 -8.86
CA ARG A 441 -41.45 52.30 -10.07
C ARG A 441 -39.88 52.35 -10.17
N GLN A 442 -39.11 52.25 -11.30
CA GLN A 442 -39.14 52.51 -12.78
C GLN A 442 -38.41 53.84 -13.20
N SER A 443 -37.63 53.98 -14.30
CA SER A 443 -37.13 53.08 -15.40
C SER A 443 -36.09 53.77 -16.35
N SER A 444 -35.66 53.08 -17.44
CA SER A 444 -35.09 53.57 -18.76
C SER A 444 -33.58 53.95 -18.96
N ILE A 445 -33.14 53.92 -20.24
CA ILE A 445 -31.76 54.06 -20.81
C ILE A 445 -31.72 55.25 -21.81
N PRO A 446 -30.59 55.96 -22.07
CA PRO A 446 -29.95 55.83 -23.41
C PRO A 446 -28.42 56.12 -23.56
N ALA A 447 -27.90 55.64 -24.69
CA ALA A 447 -26.71 55.92 -25.53
C ALA A 447 -25.66 57.05 -25.29
N SER A 448 -24.38 56.65 -25.47
CA SER A 448 -23.33 57.12 -26.44
C SER A 448 -22.97 58.59 -26.73
N ILE A 449 -21.65 58.86 -26.74
CA ILE A 449 -20.80 59.69 -27.65
C ILE A 449 -19.32 59.46 -27.17
N GLU A 450 -18.25 59.11 -27.90
CA GLU A 450 -17.61 59.37 -29.22
C GLU A 450 -16.31 60.21 -29.10
N MET A 451 -15.15 59.57 -29.43
CA MET A 451 -13.86 60.02 -30.05
C MET A 451 -13.28 61.47 -29.86
N PRO A 452 -11.94 61.73 -29.98
CA PRO A 452 -10.99 61.10 -30.93
C PRO A 452 -9.51 60.86 -30.48
N HIS A 453 -8.74 60.29 -31.43
CA HIS A 453 -7.29 60.24 -31.75
C HIS A 453 -6.22 61.03 -30.94
N GLN A 454 -4.90 60.77 -31.03
CA GLN A 454 -4.04 60.06 -32.02
C GLN A 454 -2.83 59.39 -31.27
N GLU A 455 -1.75 58.77 -31.79
CA GLU A 455 -1.10 58.60 -33.12
C GLU A 455 -0.23 57.30 -33.15
N ALA A 456 0.49 57.00 -34.26
CA ALA A 456 1.43 55.86 -34.41
C ALA A 456 2.53 56.15 -35.46
N PRO A 457 3.66 55.40 -35.48
CA PRO A 457 3.92 54.38 -36.54
C PRO A 457 4.52 53.05 -35.97
N SER A 458 4.21 51.83 -36.44
CA SER A 458 4.53 51.15 -37.73
C SER A 458 6.02 50.77 -37.90
N THR A 459 6.47 49.63 -38.47
CA THR A 459 5.87 48.60 -39.37
C THR A 459 6.31 47.14 -39.06
N GLN A 460 5.74 46.16 -39.78
CA GLN A 460 6.12 44.73 -39.81
C GLN A 460 7.09 44.39 -40.96
N ALA A 461 7.87 43.29 -40.89
CA ALA A 461 8.06 42.28 -41.97
C ALA A 461 9.12 41.20 -41.65
N ALA A 462 9.01 40.06 -42.35
CA ALA A 462 10.01 38.98 -42.55
C ALA A 462 9.90 38.55 -44.05
N PRO A 463 10.63 37.54 -44.63
CA PRO A 463 11.57 36.57 -44.05
C PRO A 463 12.84 36.35 -44.94
N ALA A 464 13.35 35.10 -45.00
CA ALA A 464 14.25 34.47 -46.01
C ALA A 464 15.71 34.17 -45.59
N SER A 465 16.41 33.42 -46.45
CA SER A 465 17.53 32.52 -46.12
C SER A 465 18.75 32.66 -47.04
N SER A 466 19.95 32.36 -46.54
CA SER A 466 21.11 31.91 -47.36
C SER A 466 22.19 31.22 -46.53
N ASP A 467 22.95 30.32 -47.16
CA ASP A 467 24.16 29.71 -46.60
C ASP A 467 25.31 30.72 -46.36
N HIS A 468 26.28 30.35 -45.52
CA HIS A 468 27.69 30.21 -45.94
C HIS A 468 28.60 29.68 -44.81
N THR A 469 29.50 28.77 -45.13
CA THR A 469 30.57 28.27 -44.24
C THR A 469 31.74 29.23 -44.15
N PRO A 470 32.44 29.28 -43.00
CA PRO A 470 33.90 29.44 -43.04
C PRO A 470 34.67 28.47 -42.11
N VAL A 471 35.67 27.82 -42.72
CA VAL A 471 37.05 27.56 -42.25
C VAL A 471 37.32 27.47 -40.74
N SER A 472 37.91 26.33 -40.34
CA SER A 472 38.50 26.10 -39.01
C SER A 472 39.78 26.90 -38.75
N VAL A 473 39.89 27.51 -37.57
CA VAL A 473 41.19 27.84 -36.95
C VAL A 473 41.18 27.29 -35.52
N SER A 474 42.13 26.39 -35.22
CA SER A 474 42.25 25.74 -33.92
C SER A 474 43.05 26.58 -32.93
N VAL A 475 42.44 26.96 -31.81
CA VAL A 475 43.15 27.48 -30.62
C VAL A 475 42.89 26.52 -29.46
N THR A 476 43.96 25.92 -28.93
CA THR A 476 43.90 24.83 -27.94
C THR A 476 43.62 25.34 -26.53
N ALA A 477 42.35 25.59 -26.21
CA ALA A 477 41.90 25.64 -24.82
C ALA A 477 41.79 24.21 -24.26
N HIS A 478 42.42 23.94 -23.11
CA HIS A 478 42.25 22.66 -22.41
C HIS A 478 40.86 22.60 -21.75
N SER A 479 39.85 22.20 -22.53
CA SER A 479 38.51 21.93 -22.02
C SER A 479 38.53 20.67 -21.15
N ALA A 480 38.17 20.80 -19.87
CA ALA A 480 37.91 19.64 -19.02
C ALA A 480 36.72 18.87 -19.59
N ALA A 481 36.93 17.60 -19.94
CA ALA A 481 35.91 16.77 -20.57
C ALA A 481 34.69 16.62 -19.64
N ARG A 482 33.52 17.09 -20.10
CA ARG A 482 32.23 16.92 -19.41
C ARG A 482 32.00 15.44 -19.15
N HIS A 483 32.16 15.00 -17.91
CA HIS A 483 31.79 13.67 -17.50
C HIS A 483 30.26 13.58 -17.50
N PHE A 484 29.71 12.69 -18.32
CA PHE A 484 28.30 12.33 -18.24
C PHE A 484 28.11 11.40 -17.04
N ALA A 485 27.10 11.65 -16.22
CA ALA A 485 26.77 10.79 -15.09
C ALA A 485 26.41 9.38 -15.56
N PRO A 486 26.79 8.31 -14.83
CA PRO A 486 26.59 6.95 -15.29
C PRO A 486 25.10 6.59 -15.33
N THR A 487 24.69 5.98 -16.45
CA THR A 487 23.35 5.44 -16.67
C THR A 487 23.41 3.92 -16.83
N ARG A 488 22.43 3.20 -16.26
CA ARG A 488 22.31 1.73 -16.35
C ARG A 488 20.95 1.35 -16.94
N SER A 489 20.92 0.37 -17.84
CA SER A 489 19.67 -0.17 -18.36
C SER A 489 18.94 -0.95 -17.27
N VAL A 490 17.63 -0.73 -17.13
CA VAL A 490 16.78 -1.60 -16.30
C VAL A 490 16.58 -2.93 -17.06
N ALA A 491 16.57 -4.05 -16.35
CA ALA A 491 16.30 -5.35 -16.95
C ALA A 491 14.81 -5.46 -17.37
N PRO A 492 14.46 -6.13 -18.48
CA PRO A 492 13.06 -6.30 -18.86
C PRO A 492 12.25 -7.01 -17.77
N THR A 493 11.13 -6.41 -17.36
CA THR A 493 10.19 -6.99 -16.40
C THR A 493 9.63 -8.31 -16.93
N GLY A 494 9.82 -9.40 -16.19
CA GLY A 494 9.31 -10.73 -16.59
C GLY A 494 10.07 -11.97 -16.11
N GLN A 495 11.11 -11.87 -15.28
CA GLN A 495 11.72 -13.03 -14.61
C GLN A 495 12.03 -12.73 -13.13
N GLU A 496 11.28 -13.38 -12.23
CA GLU A 496 11.51 -13.37 -10.79
C GLU A 496 12.82 -14.08 -10.42
N ALA A 497 13.68 -13.43 -9.63
CA ALA A 497 14.76 -14.10 -8.91
C ALA A 497 14.19 -14.72 -7.62
N ARG A 498 14.34 -16.05 -7.47
CA ARG A 498 13.86 -16.78 -6.29
C ARG A 498 14.98 -16.99 -5.26
N GLY A 499 14.82 -16.39 -4.09
CA GLY A 499 15.24 -17.03 -2.84
C GLY A 499 16.29 -16.32 -1.99
N ALA A 500 17.17 -15.48 -2.54
CA ALA A 500 18.19 -14.83 -1.71
C ALA A 500 17.61 -13.88 -0.64
N GLY A 501 18.27 -13.87 0.52
CA GLY A 501 18.10 -12.87 1.57
C GLY A 501 19.19 -11.79 1.52
N LEU A 502 19.08 -10.79 2.39
CA LEU A 502 19.95 -9.61 2.36
C LEU A 502 21.43 -9.94 2.67
N VAL A 503 22.34 -9.54 1.78
CA VAL A 503 23.80 -9.78 1.89
C VAL A 503 24.53 -8.47 2.23
N PHE A 504 25.58 -8.60 3.05
CA PHE A 504 26.44 -7.50 3.47
C PHE A 504 27.91 -7.77 3.14
N ASP A 505 28.59 -6.78 2.55
CA ASP A 505 30.05 -6.71 2.49
C ASP A 505 30.53 -5.50 3.30
N LYS A 506 31.63 -5.65 4.03
CA LYS A 506 32.16 -4.65 4.98
C LYS A 506 33.65 -4.46 4.76
N ARG A 507 34.06 -3.27 4.30
CA ARG A 507 35.45 -2.92 4.00
C ARG A 507 35.81 -1.60 4.68
N ARG A 508 36.89 -1.56 5.46
CA ARG A 508 37.48 -0.29 5.92
C ARG A 508 38.37 0.29 4.83
N ALA A 509 38.18 1.57 4.50
CA ALA A 509 38.87 2.29 3.44
C ALA A 509 39.21 3.71 3.95
N GLY A 510 40.46 3.90 4.35
CA GLY A 510 40.84 5.06 5.17
C GLY A 510 40.03 5.12 6.46
N ASP A 511 39.58 6.33 6.83
CA ASP A 511 38.76 6.59 8.02
C ASP A 511 37.29 6.15 7.90
N TYR A 512 36.90 5.53 6.76
CA TYR A 512 35.52 5.13 6.48
C TYR A 512 35.35 3.60 6.57
N LEU A 513 34.27 3.18 7.23
CA LEU A 513 33.71 1.84 7.08
C LEU A 513 32.69 1.86 5.94
N ALA A 514 33.06 1.28 4.80
CA ALA A 514 32.12 1.02 3.71
C ALA A 514 31.33 -0.26 3.99
N VAL A 515 30.00 -0.17 3.88
CA VAL A 515 29.07 -1.29 4.06
C VAL A 515 28.18 -1.37 2.83
N ARG A 516 28.42 -2.38 1.98
CA ARG A 516 27.58 -2.64 0.83
C ARG A 516 26.42 -3.54 1.22
N VAL A 517 25.24 -3.24 0.68
CA VAL A 517 24.00 -4.01 0.88
C VAL A 517 23.46 -4.45 -0.47
N ALA A 518 23.12 -5.74 -0.60
CA ALA A 518 22.53 -6.30 -1.82
C ALA A 518 21.45 -7.35 -1.53
N GLY A 519 20.45 -7.45 -2.41
CA GLY A 519 19.30 -8.35 -2.28
C GLY A 519 18.08 -7.70 -1.61
N ARG A 520 17.20 -8.54 -1.06
CA ARG A 520 15.88 -8.15 -0.53
C ARG A 520 15.91 -7.89 0.97
N MET A 521 15.52 -6.68 1.39
CA MET A 521 15.48 -6.24 2.79
C MET A 521 14.14 -6.63 3.41
N THR A 522 14.08 -7.84 3.97
CA THR A 522 12.90 -8.46 4.59
C THR A 522 13.08 -8.65 6.10
N GLU A 523 12.12 -9.25 6.80
CA GLU A 523 12.24 -9.82 8.16
C GLU A 523 13.42 -10.78 8.38
N THR A 524 14.06 -11.28 7.31
CA THR A 524 15.33 -12.03 7.40
C THR A 524 16.55 -11.13 7.70
N PHE A 525 16.42 -9.81 7.55
CA PHE A 525 17.48 -8.85 7.88
C PHE A 525 17.71 -8.78 9.39
N LYS A 526 18.92 -9.15 9.83
CA LYS A 526 19.33 -9.08 11.25
C LYS A 526 20.01 -7.73 11.54
N GLY A 527 19.26 -6.64 11.52
CA GLY A 527 19.75 -5.27 11.68
C GLY A 527 20.50 -5.06 12.99
N ALA A 528 19.96 -5.58 14.10
CA ALA A 528 20.60 -5.54 15.42
C ALA A 528 21.92 -6.35 15.52
N ALA A 529 22.21 -7.24 14.57
CA ALA A 529 23.51 -7.92 14.49
C ALA A 529 24.54 -7.04 13.77
N LEU A 530 24.20 -6.55 12.56
CA LEU A 530 25.07 -5.66 11.78
C LEU A 530 25.43 -4.37 12.52
N ALA A 531 24.48 -3.81 13.27
CA ALA A 531 24.69 -2.60 14.06
C ALA A 531 25.91 -2.67 14.99
N LYS A 532 26.28 -3.86 15.50
CA LYS A 532 27.43 -4.04 16.40
C LYS A 532 28.76 -3.75 15.71
N ASP A 533 28.83 -3.92 14.40
CA ASP A 533 30.03 -3.72 13.59
C ASP A 533 30.16 -2.29 13.03
N LEU A 534 29.13 -1.44 13.23
CA LEU A 534 29.10 -0.07 12.75
C LEU A 534 29.76 0.89 13.75
N GLU A 535 30.86 1.51 13.36
CA GLU A 535 31.61 2.48 14.16
C GLU A 535 32.33 3.50 13.27
N GLY A 536 32.59 4.70 13.81
CA GLY A 536 33.32 5.76 13.10
C GLY A 536 32.49 6.37 11.97
N GLN A 537 33.15 6.75 10.87
CA GLN A 537 32.45 7.28 9.69
C GLN A 537 31.99 6.12 8.81
N VAL A 538 30.68 5.95 8.63
CA VAL A 538 30.09 4.84 7.86
C VAL A 538 29.55 5.35 6.54
N VAL A 539 29.81 4.64 5.44
CA VAL A 539 29.14 4.82 4.15
C VAL A 539 28.43 3.54 3.73
N PHE A 540 27.11 3.62 3.58
CA PHE A 540 26.31 2.54 3.00
C PHE A 540 26.27 2.66 1.48
N ASP A 541 26.58 1.57 0.79
CA ASP A 541 26.50 1.43 -0.66
C ASP A 541 25.30 0.54 -1.01
N LEU A 542 24.23 1.17 -1.50
CA LEU A 542 22.89 0.58 -1.56
C LEU A 542 22.43 0.23 -2.99
N ALA A 543 23.38 0.21 -3.95
CA ALA A 543 23.11 0.04 -5.38
C ALA A 543 22.45 -1.29 -5.77
N GLY A 544 22.56 -2.31 -4.90
CA GLY A 544 22.01 -3.65 -5.07
C GLY A 544 20.80 -3.97 -4.19
N VAL A 545 20.20 -3.00 -3.50
CA VAL A 545 18.97 -3.25 -2.72
C VAL A 545 17.78 -3.33 -3.67
N GLU A 546 17.18 -4.52 -3.80
CA GLU A 546 16.18 -4.85 -4.83
C GLU A 546 14.73 -4.63 -4.37
N ARG A 547 14.46 -4.83 -3.08
CA ARG A 547 13.12 -4.74 -2.46
C ARG A 547 13.27 -4.44 -0.98
N ILE A 548 12.33 -3.71 -0.39
CA ILE A 548 12.30 -3.40 1.04
C ILE A 548 10.88 -3.64 1.55
N THR A 549 10.72 -4.46 2.60
CA THR A 549 9.43 -4.70 3.25
C THR A 549 9.25 -3.86 4.50
N SER A 550 8.03 -3.71 5.00
CA SER A 550 7.72 -3.02 6.26
C SER A 550 8.33 -3.70 7.51
N PHE A 551 8.87 -4.91 7.39
CA PHE A 551 9.74 -5.53 8.41
C PHE A 551 11.20 -5.14 8.22
N GLY A 552 11.71 -5.19 6.98
CA GLY A 552 13.06 -4.74 6.64
C GLY A 552 13.32 -3.27 7.00
N VAL A 553 12.32 -2.39 6.81
CA VAL A 553 12.33 -1.00 7.30
C VAL A 553 12.56 -0.92 8.81
N ARG A 554 11.89 -1.78 9.61
CA ARG A 554 12.01 -1.77 11.07
C ARG A 554 13.40 -2.23 11.52
N GLU A 555 13.91 -3.32 10.95
CA GLU A 555 15.28 -3.79 11.21
C GLU A 555 16.35 -2.78 10.75
N TRP A 556 16.11 -2.05 9.67
CA TRP A 556 16.96 -0.95 9.22
C TRP A 556 16.98 0.23 10.21
N LEU A 557 15.82 0.70 10.64
CA LEU A 557 15.71 1.77 11.64
C LEU A 557 16.31 1.34 12.99
N GLN A 558 16.07 0.09 13.41
CA GLN A 558 16.65 -0.49 14.62
C GLN A 558 18.16 -0.68 14.51
N MET A 559 18.70 -1.02 13.34
CA MET A 559 20.14 -1.06 13.09
C MET A 559 20.76 0.33 13.29
N LEU A 560 20.18 1.35 12.66
CA LEU A 560 20.66 2.73 12.79
C LEU A 560 20.64 3.19 14.26
N GLN A 561 19.52 2.98 14.96
CA GLN A 561 19.38 3.32 16.38
C GLN A 561 20.35 2.52 17.28
N ALA A 562 20.56 1.24 17.02
CA ALA A 562 21.52 0.42 17.79
C ALA A 562 22.99 0.79 17.50
N SER A 563 23.27 1.49 16.39
CA SER A 563 24.59 2.04 16.03
C SER A 563 24.82 3.48 16.51
N GLU A 564 23.79 4.14 17.04
CA GLU A 564 23.82 5.50 17.55
C GLU A 564 24.88 5.65 18.67
N GLY A 565 25.60 6.77 18.65
CA GLY A 565 26.74 7.02 19.55
C GLY A 565 28.05 6.30 19.19
N ARG A 566 28.04 5.27 18.33
CA ARG A 566 29.27 4.63 17.78
C ARG A 566 29.58 5.08 16.36
N VAL A 567 28.56 5.34 15.55
CA VAL A 567 28.69 5.97 14.23
C VAL A 567 28.78 7.48 14.41
N THR A 568 29.88 8.09 13.96
CA THR A 568 30.17 9.53 14.12
C THR A 568 29.73 10.36 12.90
N LYS A 569 29.68 9.74 11.72
CA LYS A 569 29.01 10.25 10.52
C LYS A 569 28.43 9.10 9.73
N LEU A 570 27.30 9.34 9.08
CA LEU A 570 26.60 8.37 8.24
C LEU A 570 26.39 8.94 6.84
N PHE A 571 26.76 8.18 5.82
CA PHE A 571 26.55 8.51 4.41
C PHE A 571 25.81 7.38 3.71
N LEU A 572 24.93 7.72 2.77
CA LEU A 572 24.21 6.77 1.93
C LEU A 572 24.56 7.08 0.47
N ALA A 573 25.09 6.11 -0.25
CA ALA A 573 25.56 6.27 -1.63
C ALA A 573 24.89 5.24 -2.55
N ARG A 574 24.66 5.67 -3.79
CA ARG A 574 24.05 4.88 -4.87
C ARG A 574 22.73 4.22 -4.47
N CYS A 575 21.88 4.94 -3.74
CA CYS A 575 20.57 4.45 -3.28
C CYS A 575 19.72 3.98 -4.46
N SER A 576 19.29 2.72 -4.49
CA SER A 576 18.37 2.19 -5.50
C SER A 576 16.97 2.81 -5.36
N GLU A 577 16.14 2.71 -6.39
CA GLU A 577 14.76 3.23 -6.38
C GLU A 577 13.93 2.74 -5.16
N PRO A 578 13.95 1.45 -4.75
CA PRO A 578 13.30 1.01 -3.50
C PRO A 578 13.78 1.76 -2.25
N VAL A 579 15.07 2.12 -2.17
CA VAL A 579 15.63 2.92 -1.06
C VAL A 579 15.15 4.36 -1.13
N VAL A 580 15.15 4.96 -2.32
CA VAL A 580 14.66 6.34 -2.54
C VAL A 580 13.19 6.45 -2.11
N ASN A 581 12.35 5.51 -2.54
CA ASN A 581 10.93 5.48 -2.20
C ASN A 581 10.73 5.40 -0.67
N GLN A 582 11.50 4.57 0.05
CA GLN A 582 11.44 4.51 1.52
C GLN A 582 11.98 5.78 2.20
N VAL A 583 13.02 6.43 1.66
CA VAL A 583 13.53 7.72 2.17
C VAL A 583 12.47 8.82 2.02
N SER A 584 11.81 8.92 0.87
CA SER A 584 10.77 9.93 0.61
C SER A 584 9.54 9.75 1.50
N MET A 585 9.14 8.51 1.80
CA MET A 585 8.01 8.22 2.67
C MET A 585 8.35 8.32 4.17
N ILE A 586 9.55 7.87 4.58
CA ILE A 586 9.91 7.67 5.99
C ILE A 586 11.08 8.56 6.37
N ARG A 587 10.78 9.73 6.97
CA ARG A 587 11.76 10.77 7.38
C ARG A 587 12.91 10.28 8.28
N LYS A 588 12.81 9.10 8.90
CA LYS A 588 13.88 8.49 9.71
C LYS A 588 14.73 7.47 8.94
N PHE A 589 14.40 7.10 7.71
CA PHE A 589 15.06 6.01 6.98
C PHE A 589 16.55 6.29 6.73
N ALA A 590 16.92 7.52 6.38
CA ALA A 590 18.32 7.93 6.28
C ALA A 590 18.97 8.26 7.66
N GLY A 591 18.20 8.24 8.75
CA GLY A 591 18.64 8.66 10.08
C GLY A 591 19.15 10.11 10.10
N ALA A 592 20.27 10.34 10.77
CA ALA A 592 21.06 11.57 10.66
C ALA A 592 22.05 11.57 9.47
N GLY A 593 21.90 10.62 8.54
CA GLY A 593 22.81 10.41 7.43
C GLY A 593 22.56 11.31 6.23
N GLN A 594 23.62 11.55 5.47
CA GLN A 594 23.60 12.34 4.23
C GLN A 594 23.62 11.43 3.00
N ILE A 595 22.65 11.63 2.10
CA ILE A 595 22.58 10.92 0.82
C ILE A 595 23.50 11.64 -0.17
N VAL A 596 24.54 10.93 -0.60
CA VAL A 596 25.53 11.40 -1.58
C VAL A 596 25.00 11.21 -3.00
N SER A 597 24.44 10.03 -3.29
CA SER A 597 23.93 9.70 -4.62
C SER A 597 22.80 8.66 -4.58
N PHE A 598 21.97 8.67 -5.61
CA PHE A 598 20.79 7.81 -5.75
C PHE A 598 20.41 7.60 -7.22
N PHE A 599 19.72 6.51 -7.54
CA PHE A 599 19.21 6.24 -8.88
C PHE A 599 17.84 6.89 -9.10
N ALA A 600 17.59 7.33 -10.33
CA ALA A 600 16.36 7.97 -10.76
C ALA A 600 15.92 7.41 -12.13
N PRO A 601 14.62 7.08 -12.36
CA PRO A 601 14.13 6.43 -13.57
C PRO A 601 13.92 7.39 -14.76
N TYR A 602 14.27 6.94 -15.97
CA TYR A 602 14.10 7.68 -17.23
C TYR A 602 13.63 6.76 -18.36
N THR A 603 12.74 7.28 -19.21
CA THR A 603 12.36 6.64 -20.49
C THR A 603 13.04 7.35 -21.66
N CYS A 604 13.71 6.58 -22.54
CA CYS A 604 14.35 7.15 -23.72
C CYS A 604 13.33 7.54 -24.81
N GLU A 605 13.34 8.80 -25.22
CA GLU A 605 12.48 9.34 -26.27
C GLU A 605 12.74 8.71 -27.65
N SER A 606 13.98 8.31 -27.92
CA SER A 606 14.41 7.81 -29.25
C SER A 606 14.26 6.29 -29.45
N CYS A 607 14.11 5.51 -28.37
CA CYS A 607 14.01 4.04 -28.48
C CYS A 607 13.12 3.36 -27.43
N SER A 608 12.39 4.14 -26.62
CA SER A 608 11.46 3.68 -25.57
C SER A 608 12.06 2.73 -24.54
N ASN A 609 13.39 2.75 -24.39
CA ASN A 609 14.11 1.94 -23.41
C ASN A 609 14.10 2.64 -22.06
N GLN A 610 13.54 2.03 -21.02
CA GLN A 610 13.66 2.48 -19.64
C GLN A 610 15.08 2.23 -19.10
N PHE A 611 15.60 3.19 -18.33
CA PHE A 611 16.94 3.15 -17.75
C PHE A 611 17.02 4.03 -16.50
N GLU A 612 17.95 3.73 -15.60
CA GLU A 612 18.24 4.58 -14.45
C GLU A 612 19.44 5.48 -14.72
N ARG A 613 19.41 6.70 -14.19
CA ARG A 613 20.56 7.60 -14.07
C ARG A 613 20.98 7.67 -12.61
N LEU A 614 22.28 7.57 -12.33
CA LEU A 614 22.81 7.95 -11.02
C LEU A 614 22.79 9.48 -10.90
N VAL A 615 22.17 9.99 -9.86
CA VAL A 615 22.10 11.40 -9.47
C VAL A 615 23.03 11.63 -8.30
N ASP A 616 23.84 12.68 -8.34
CA ASP A 616 24.77 13.09 -7.28
C ASP A 616 24.29 14.41 -6.66
N CYS A 617 24.07 14.42 -5.34
CA CYS A 617 23.41 15.53 -4.64
C CYS A 617 24.21 16.85 -4.66
N GLU A 618 25.53 16.79 -4.83
CA GLU A 618 26.41 17.96 -4.91
C GLU A 618 26.56 18.42 -6.37
N HIS A 619 26.72 17.49 -7.32
CA HIS A 619 26.90 17.81 -8.74
C HIS A 619 25.60 18.25 -9.43
N ASP A 620 24.51 17.51 -9.24
CA ASP A 620 23.20 17.79 -9.83
C ASP A 620 22.37 18.79 -9.00
N GLY A 621 22.89 19.24 -7.85
CA GLY A 621 22.18 20.03 -6.84
C GLY A 621 21.50 21.30 -7.35
N VAL A 622 21.99 21.90 -8.45
CA VAL A 622 21.35 23.08 -9.08
C VAL A 622 20.01 22.73 -9.74
N ALA A 623 19.88 21.55 -10.36
CA ALA A 623 18.62 21.09 -10.93
C ALA A 623 17.64 20.64 -9.84
N LEU A 624 18.15 19.90 -8.85
CA LEU A 624 17.38 19.40 -7.71
C LEU A 624 16.80 20.55 -6.87
N ALA A 625 17.58 21.61 -6.61
CA ALA A 625 17.12 22.83 -5.93
C ALA A 625 16.08 23.66 -6.73
N GLN A 626 15.90 23.37 -8.02
CA GLN A 626 14.84 23.96 -8.87
C GLN A 626 13.62 23.04 -9.01
N GLY A 627 13.59 21.88 -8.33
CA GLY A 627 12.54 20.87 -8.49
C GLY A 627 12.53 20.23 -9.88
N ARG A 628 13.70 20.09 -10.51
CA ARG A 628 13.86 19.57 -11.89
C ARG A 628 14.72 18.32 -11.92
N ALA A 629 14.33 17.38 -12.78
CA ALA A 629 15.14 16.21 -13.10
C ALA A 629 16.44 16.62 -13.83
N PRO A 630 17.61 16.07 -13.46
CA PRO A 630 18.85 16.25 -14.22
C PRO A 630 18.77 15.65 -15.63
N ALA A 631 19.56 16.17 -16.57
CA ALA A 631 19.58 15.65 -17.94
C ALA A 631 20.19 14.23 -18.00
N ALA A 632 19.58 13.35 -18.81
CA ALA A 632 19.96 11.94 -18.96
C ALA A 632 20.12 11.54 -20.44
N THR A 633 21.07 10.64 -20.71
CA THR A 633 21.31 10.04 -22.03
C THR A 633 21.16 8.53 -21.98
N CYS A 634 20.39 7.97 -22.91
CA CYS A 634 20.05 6.56 -22.92
C CYS A 634 21.27 5.65 -23.16
N PRO A 635 21.56 4.67 -22.29
CA PRO A 635 22.72 3.78 -22.44
C PRO A 635 22.65 2.84 -23.66
N ARG A 636 21.48 2.73 -24.31
CA ARG A 636 21.25 1.86 -25.48
C ARG A 636 21.41 2.55 -26.84
N CYS A 637 21.17 3.85 -26.93
CA CYS A 637 21.16 4.58 -28.22
C CYS A 637 21.73 6.01 -28.15
N SER A 638 22.17 6.47 -26.99
CA SER A 638 22.65 7.83 -26.72
C SER A 638 21.64 8.98 -26.94
N GLY A 639 20.38 8.66 -27.33
CA GLY A 639 19.29 9.64 -27.38
C GLY A 639 18.89 10.17 -26.00
N PRO A 640 18.14 11.29 -25.94
CA PRO A 640 17.66 11.86 -24.68
C PRO A 640 16.75 10.89 -23.91
N GLY A 641 16.76 11.02 -22.59
CA GLY A 641 15.77 10.43 -21.70
C GLY A 641 14.92 11.50 -21.03
N SER A 642 13.60 11.35 -21.12
CA SER A 642 12.66 12.03 -20.22
C SER A 642 12.68 11.34 -18.86
N PHE A 643 12.51 12.11 -17.79
CA PHE A 643 12.26 11.55 -16.45
C PHE A 643 10.88 10.88 -16.42
N ASP A 644 10.76 9.78 -15.66
CA ASP A 644 9.60 8.86 -15.72
C ASP A 644 8.58 9.06 -14.56
N ASP A 645 8.75 10.11 -13.73
CA ASP A 645 7.96 10.38 -12.52
C ASP A 645 7.80 11.91 -12.25
N ASP A 646 7.09 12.33 -11.20
CA ASP A 646 7.02 13.72 -10.75
C ASP A 646 8.30 14.17 -10.04
N ALA A 647 9.01 15.13 -10.63
CA ALA A 647 10.26 15.66 -10.11
C ALA A 647 10.12 16.35 -8.74
N GLN A 648 8.98 17.00 -8.44
CA GLN A 648 8.83 17.71 -7.16
C GLN A 648 8.68 16.72 -5.98
N THR A 649 7.90 15.66 -6.19
CA THR A 649 7.69 14.60 -5.21
C THR A 649 8.94 13.71 -5.08
N TYR A 650 9.48 13.21 -6.19
CA TYR A 650 10.58 12.23 -6.18
C TYR A 650 11.86 12.82 -5.56
N PHE A 651 12.23 14.08 -5.87
CA PHE A 651 13.43 14.71 -5.31
C PHE A 651 13.19 15.44 -3.96
N GLY A 652 11.98 15.39 -3.40
CA GLY A 652 11.61 16.15 -2.19
C GLY A 652 12.49 15.87 -0.96
N PHE A 653 13.01 14.64 -0.83
CA PHE A 653 13.93 14.26 0.25
C PHE A 653 15.30 14.95 0.17
N VAL A 654 15.74 15.38 -1.02
CA VAL A 654 17.09 15.94 -1.24
C VAL A 654 17.30 17.22 -0.44
N ALA A 655 16.26 18.03 -0.25
CA ALA A 655 16.34 19.25 0.56
C ALA A 655 16.71 18.99 2.04
N GLN A 656 16.30 17.82 2.57
CA GLN A 656 16.51 17.39 3.96
C GLN A 656 17.79 16.53 4.12
N HIS A 657 18.02 15.59 3.19
CA HIS A 657 19.08 14.57 3.33
C HIS A 657 20.22 14.68 2.31
N GLY A 658 20.10 15.48 1.25
CA GLY A 658 21.11 15.60 0.20
C GLY A 658 22.44 16.15 0.71
N ALA A 659 23.54 15.46 0.42
CA ALA A 659 24.89 15.90 0.76
C ALA A 659 25.28 17.15 -0.06
N ARG A 660 25.34 18.31 0.60
CA ARG A 660 25.68 19.60 -0.05
C ARG A 660 27.18 19.81 -0.29
N ALA A 661 28.02 19.01 0.36
CA ALA A 661 29.47 19.01 0.18
C ALA A 661 30.01 17.61 0.52
N VAL A 662 30.68 16.92 -0.41
CA VAL A 662 31.10 15.53 -0.22
C VAL A 662 32.63 15.47 -0.06
N PRO A 663 33.17 15.01 1.10
CA PRO A 663 34.61 14.96 1.33
C PRO A 663 35.36 14.18 0.23
N ARG A 664 36.49 14.71 -0.26
CA ARG A 664 37.27 14.07 -1.34
C ARG A 664 37.65 12.62 -1.04
N ALA A 665 38.01 12.31 0.21
CA ALA A 665 38.28 10.95 0.66
C ALA A 665 37.05 10.04 0.56
N LEU A 666 35.85 10.54 0.88
CA LEU A 666 34.60 9.80 0.71
C LEU A 666 34.27 9.59 -0.78
N ARG A 667 34.47 10.60 -1.63
CA ARG A 667 34.33 10.43 -3.09
C ARG A 667 35.28 9.35 -3.62
N GLN A 668 36.54 9.31 -3.16
CA GLN A 668 37.48 8.24 -3.51
C GLN A 668 37.01 6.84 -3.03
N VAL A 669 36.43 6.74 -1.82
CA VAL A 669 35.84 5.48 -1.33
C VAL A 669 34.64 5.05 -2.18
N ILE A 670 33.77 5.99 -2.59
CA ILE A 670 32.62 5.69 -3.45
C ILE A 670 33.07 5.30 -4.86
N GLU A 671 34.05 5.98 -5.43
CA GLU A 671 34.69 5.59 -6.70
C GLU A 671 35.36 4.21 -6.62
N GLU A 672 36.02 3.87 -5.51
CA GLU A 672 36.57 2.53 -5.29
C GLU A 672 35.47 1.48 -5.18
N LEU A 673 34.37 1.79 -4.48
CA LEU A 673 33.20 0.92 -4.40
C LEU A 673 32.59 0.70 -5.78
N GLU A 674 32.43 1.75 -6.59
CA GLU A 674 31.99 1.68 -7.98
C GLU A 674 32.87 0.74 -8.81
N LYS A 675 34.19 0.97 -8.80
CA LYS A 675 35.21 0.12 -9.47
C LYS A 675 35.29 -1.31 -8.91
N ALA A 676 34.76 -1.54 -7.70
CA ALA A 676 34.63 -2.84 -7.04
C ALA A 676 33.19 -3.38 -7.00
N THR A 677 32.28 -2.86 -7.83
CA THR A 677 30.98 -3.49 -8.16
C THR A 677 31.20 -4.25 -9.48
N GLU A 678 30.62 -5.44 -9.71
CA GLU A 678 29.53 -6.11 -9.02
C GLU A 678 30.01 -7.14 -7.97
N PRO A 679 29.44 -7.16 -6.75
CA PRO A 679 29.41 -8.40 -6.00
C PRO A 679 28.55 -9.40 -6.75
N VAL A 680 29.09 -10.59 -6.98
CA VAL A 680 28.32 -11.79 -7.26
C VAL A 680 27.45 -12.06 -6.03
N GLY A 681 26.20 -11.61 -6.08
CA GLY A 681 25.17 -11.97 -5.10
C GLY A 681 24.87 -13.47 -5.11
N GLY A 682 24.12 -13.95 -4.11
CA GLY A 682 23.85 -15.39 -3.95
C GLY A 682 23.25 -16.06 -5.19
N ASP A 683 22.39 -15.35 -5.92
CA ASP A 683 21.67 -15.86 -7.10
C ASP A 683 22.54 -16.01 -8.35
N ALA A 684 23.78 -15.51 -8.32
CA ALA A 684 24.68 -15.57 -9.46
C ALA A 684 25.45 -16.91 -9.59
N ILE A 685 25.46 -17.72 -8.53
CA ILE A 685 25.88 -19.14 -8.54
C ILE A 685 24.90 -19.98 -7.71
N GLU A 686 23.97 -20.63 -8.41
CA GLU A 686 22.93 -21.49 -7.84
C GLU A 686 23.43 -22.95 -7.79
N LYS A 687 23.43 -23.58 -6.61
CA LYS A 687 23.61 -25.04 -6.45
C LYS A 687 22.27 -25.72 -6.25
N THR A 688 21.94 -26.70 -7.08
CA THR A 688 20.76 -27.57 -6.97
C THR A 688 21.18 -29.04 -7.03
N ILE A 689 20.44 -29.92 -6.34
CA ILE A 689 20.69 -31.38 -6.34
C ILE A 689 19.39 -32.07 -6.77
N ASP A 690 19.46 -32.90 -7.80
CA ASP A 690 18.36 -33.73 -8.30
C ASP A 690 18.87 -35.17 -8.44
N GLY A 691 18.44 -36.05 -7.53
CA GLY A 691 18.99 -37.40 -7.40
C GLY A 691 20.48 -37.42 -7.05
N ASP A 692 21.28 -38.07 -7.88
CA ASP A 692 22.75 -38.16 -7.82
C ASP A 692 23.46 -37.03 -8.60
N VAL A 693 22.71 -36.07 -9.15
CA VAL A 693 23.23 -34.98 -9.99
C VAL A 693 23.20 -33.64 -9.25
N THR A 694 24.38 -33.05 -9.03
CA THR A 694 24.51 -31.67 -8.52
C THR A 694 24.72 -30.69 -9.68
N ARG A 695 23.73 -29.81 -9.93
CA ARG A 695 23.81 -28.73 -10.93
C ARG A 695 24.27 -27.43 -10.29
N VAL A 696 25.34 -26.85 -10.86
CA VAL A 696 25.90 -25.54 -10.50
C VAL A 696 25.64 -24.58 -11.66
N LYS A 697 24.66 -23.70 -11.52
CA LYS A 697 24.24 -22.74 -12.54
C LYS A 697 24.86 -21.37 -12.28
N VAL A 698 25.48 -20.77 -13.30
CA VAL A 698 26.27 -19.54 -13.21
C VAL A 698 25.70 -18.49 -14.16
N THR A 699 25.33 -17.33 -13.63
CA THR A 699 24.71 -16.22 -14.38
C THR A 699 25.55 -14.92 -14.34
N CYS A 700 26.64 -14.90 -13.57
CA CYS A 700 27.62 -13.80 -13.57
C CYS A 700 28.75 -13.97 -14.59
N ARG A 701 29.55 -12.92 -14.74
CA ARG A 701 30.78 -12.91 -15.56
C ARG A 701 31.79 -13.95 -15.04
N LEU A 702 32.39 -14.73 -15.94
CA LEU A 702 33.50 -15.64 -15.60
C LEU A 702 34.82 -14.85 -15.56
N ASP A 703 35.16 -14.25 -14.43
CA ASP A 703 36.39 -13.47 -14.27
C ASP A 703 37.20 -13.79 -12.98
N ALA A 704 38.22 -12.96 -12.70
CA ALA A 704 39.15 -13.13 -11.59
C ALA A 704 38.56 -12.83 -10.19
N GLN A 705 37.30 -12.39 -10.08
CA GLN A 705 36.63 -12.23 -8.80
C GLN A 705 36.07 -13.56 -8.27
N LEU A 706 35.64 -14.47 -9.15
CA LEU A 706 35.09 -15.76 -8.77
C LEU A 706 36.07 -16.63 -7.95
N ARG A 707 35.57 -17.18 -6.84
CA ARG A 707 36.33 -17.96 -5.86
C ARG A 707 36.02 -19.45 -5.99
N TRP A 708 36.40 -20.03 -7.12
CA TRP A 708 36.06 -21.41 -7.52
C TRP A 708 36.30 -22.47 -6.45
N ASN A 709 37.36 -22.38 -5.66
CA ASN A 709 37.66 -23.32 -4.57
C ASN A 709 36.52 -23.44 -3.53
N ARG A 710 35.67 -22.41 -3.34
CA ARG A 710 34.45 -22.49 -2.48
C ARG A 710 33.21 -22.98 -3.23
N ILE A 711 33.22 -22.87 -4.56
CA ILE A 711 32.10 -23.25 -5.43
C ILE A 711 32.17 -24.75 -5.73
N VAL A 712 33.37 -25.29 -5.96
CA VAL A 712 33.60 -26.73 -6.14
C VAL A 712 33.69 -27.52 -4.83
N ASP A 713 33.75 -26.84 -3.68
CA ASP A 713 33.77 -27.46 -2.36
C ASP A 713 32.49 -28.27 -2.11
N GLY A 714 32.65 -29.46 -1.53
CA GLY A 714 31.57 -30.43 -1.27
C GLY A 714 30.80 -30.89 -2.52
N LEU A 715 31.40 -30.88 -3.71
CA LEU A 715 30.80 -31.44 -4.92
C LEU A 715 31.33 -32.87 -5.18
N GLU A 716 30.43 -33.83 -5.22
CA GLU A 716 30.68 -35.26 -5.43
C GLU A 716 29.62 -35.85 -6.39
N GLY A 717 29.81 -37.09 -6.85
CA GLY A 717 28.86 -37.75 -7.76
C GLY A 717 28.87 -37.19 -9.18
N GLN A 718 27.70 -37.05 -9.81
CA GLN A 718 27.57 -36.41 -11.13
C GLN A 718 27.40 -34.90 -10.95
N VAL A 719 28.19 -34.09 -11.67
CA VAL A 719 28.15 -32.62 -11.57
C VAL A 719 27.84 -31.98 -12.92
N VAL A 720 26.98 -30.97 -12.96
CA VAL A 720 26.66 -30.20 -14.17
C VAL A 720 26.90 -28.70 -13.95
N PHE A 721 27.85 -28.11 -14.67
CA PHE A 721 28.02 -26.67 -14.75
C PHE A 721 27.16 -26.09 -15.87
N ASP A 722 26.10 -25.37 -15.51
CA ASP A 722 25.28 -24.60 -16.43
C ASP A 722 25.84 -23.19 -16.55
N LEU A 723 26.51 -22.92 -17.66
CA LEU A 723 27.13 -21.64 -17.99
C LEU A 723 26.31 -20.88 -19.04
N GLY A 724 25.11 -21.35 -19.40
CA GLY A 724 24.26 -20.74 -20.43
C GLY A 724 23.79 -19.32 -20.09
N GLY A 725 23.82 -18.95 -18.81
CA GLY A 725 23.52 -17.61 -18.31
C GLY A 725 24.73 -16.65 -18.26
N VAL A 726 25.95 -17.11 -18.56
CA VAL A 726 27.17 -16.28 -18.42
C VAL A 726 27.21 -15.16 -19.48
N PRO A 727 27.19 -13.87 -19.10
CA PRO A 727 27.17 -12.76 -20.06
C PRO A 727 28.53 -12.48 -20.72
N SER A 728 29.65 -12.86 -20.08
CA SER A 728 31.01 -12.78 -20.65
C SER A 728 32.02 -13.56 -19.82
N ALA A 729 33.20 -13.82 -20.39
CA ALA A 729 34.30 -14.52 -19.73
C ALA A 729 35.65 -13.83 -20.00
N THR A 730 36.60 -13.93 -19.07
CA THR A 730 37.98 -13.42 -19.23
C THR A 730 39.00 -14.57 -19.20
N PRO A 731 40.22 -14.39 -19.75
CA PRO A 731 41.26 -15.42 -19.75
C PRO A 731 41.62 -15.96 -18.36
N ASP A 732 41.58 -15.10 -17.33
CA ASP A 732 41.86 -15.45 -15.93
C ASP A 732 40.69 -16.19 -15.28
N GLY A 733 39.45 -15.75 -15.53
CA GLY A 733 38.26 -16.42 -15.01
C GLY A 733 38.11 -17.83 -15.57
N THR A 734 38.36 -18.01 -16.87
CA THR A 734 38.35 -19.34 -17.49
C THR A 734 39.53 -20.20 -17.02
N ALA A 735 40.74 -19.65 -16.85
CA ALA A 735 41.88 -20.39 -16.29
C ALA A 735 41.62 -20.90 -14.86
N ARG A 736 40.95 -20.10 -14.02
CA ARG A 736 40.64 -20.48 -12.64
C ARG A 736 39.54 -21.54 -12.56
N LEU A 737 38.53 -21.46 -13.42
CA LEU A 737 37.53 -22.52 -13.56
C LEU A 737 38.19 -23.81 -14.08
N GLU A 738 39.00 -23.74 -15.13
CA GLU A 738 39.77 -24.87 -15.68
C GLU A 738 40.66 -25.54 -14.61
N SER A 739 41.26 -24.75 -13.72
CA SER A 739 42.03 -25.23 -12.55
C SER A 739 41.14 -25.93 -11.52
N ALA A 740 39.97 -25.34 -11.19
CA ALA A 740 39.05 -25.89 -10.20
C ALA A 740 38.37 -27.19 -10.66
N LEU A 741 38.04 -27.30 -11.96
CA LEU A 741 37.54 -28.54 -12.55
C LEU A 741 38.61 -29.65 -12.51
N ARG A 742 39.90 -29.31 -12.66
CA ARG A 742 41.01 -30.26 -12.48
C ARG A 742 41.16 -30.74 -11.04
N SER A 743 40.91 -29.89 -10.03
CA SER A 743 40.87 -30.33 -8.63
C SER A 743 39.61 -31.11 -8.25
N LEU A 744 38.50 -30.90 -8.98
CA LEU A 744 37.21 -31.56 -8.73
C LEU A 744 37.11 -32.95 -9.38
N ALA A 745 37.71 -33.15 -10.56
CA ALA A 745 37.61 -34.41 -11.31
C ALA A 745 37.91 -35.69 -10.49
N PRO A 746 38.89 -35.73 -9.55
CA PRO A 746 39.15 -36.93 -8.75
C PRO A 746 38.04 -37.30 -7.73
N SER A 747 37.10 -36.41 -7.41
CA SER A 747 36.00 -36.66 -6.45
C SER A 747 34.62 -36.73 -7.10
N THR A 748 34.55 -36.80 -8.44
CA THR A 748 33.30 -36.81 -9.21
C THR A 748 33.29 -37.91 -10.27
N GLU A 749 32.14 -38.52 -10.51
CA GLU A 749 31.98 -39.57 -11.52
C GLU A 749 31.96 -39.01 -12.95
N ALA A 750 31.36 -37.83 -13.13
CA ALA A 750 31.33 -37.09 -14.38
C ALA A 750 31.08 -35.60 -14.12
N ILE A 751 31.73 -34.74 -14.90
CA ILE A 751 31.53 -33.29 -14.92
C ILE A 751 31.00 -32.90 -16.31
N ARG A 752 29.77 -32.41 -16.40
CA ARG A 752 29.16 -31.93 -17.65
C ARG A 752 29.15 -30.40 -17.68
N ILE A 753 29.34 -29.81 -18.86
CA ILE A 753 29.27 -28.35 -19.04
C ILE A 753 28.27 -28.00 -20.14
N GLU A 754 27.24 -27.26 -19.77
CA GLU A 754 26.20 -26.73 -20.66
C GLU A 754 26.46 -25.24 -20.90
N GLY A 755 26.22 -24.76 -22.12
CA GLY A 755 26.40 -23.34 -22.48
C GLY A 755 27.86 -22.84 -22.42
N CYS A 756 28.84 -23.74 -22.55
CA CYS A 756 30.27 -23.45 -22.36
C CYS A 756 30.75 -22.24 -23.19
N PRO A 757 31.19 -21.12 -22.58
CA PRO A 757 31.61 -19.93 -23.32
C PRO A 757 32.90 -20.17 -24.13
N LYS A 758 33.02 -19.54 -25.30
CA LYS A 758 34.14 -19.65 -26.26
C LYS A 758 35.53 -19.84 -25.62
N LEU A 759 35.97 -18.89 -24.78
CA LEU A 759 37.29 -18.90 -24.13
C LEU A 759 37.50 -20.06 -23.13
N LEU A 760 36.43 -20.67 -22.62
CA LEU A 760 36.49 -21.87 -21.77
C LEU A 760 36.45 -23.14 -22.63
N ALA A 761 35.66 -23.14 -23.70
CA ALA A 761 35.60 -24.25 -24.66
C ALA A 761 36.95 -24.45 -25.38
N GLU A 762 37.62 -23.36 -25.77
CA GLU A 762 38.97 -23.37 -26.36
C GLU A 762 40.01 -23.98 -25.42
N ARG A 763 39.87 -23.78 -24.10
CA ARG A 763 40.70 -24.42 -23.06
C ARG A 763 40.34 -25.89 -22.86
N LEU A 764 39.08 -26.19 -22.58
CA LEU A 764 38.64 -27.53 -22.15
C LEU A 764 38.55 -28.55 -23.29
N ALA A 765 38.50 -28.12 -24.55
CA ALA A 765 38.62 -29.02 -25.69
C ALA A 765 40.05 -29.59 -25.87
N ALA A 766 41.07 -28.99 -25.25
CA ALA A 766 42.46 -29.44 -25.33
C ALA A 766 42.65 -30.89 -24.82
N PRO A 767 43.72 -31.60 -25.24
CA PRO A 767 44.02 -32.96 -24.78
C PRO A 767 44.39 -33.08 -23.29
N SER A 768 44.67 -31.95 -22.61
CA SER A 768 45.12 -31.87 -21.21
C SER A 768 43.98 -31.69 -20.18
N SER A 769 42.72 -31.79 -20.63
CA SER A 769 41.53 -31.76 -19.76
C SER A 769 41.26 -33.13 -19.13
N PRO A 770 40.73 -33.20 -17.89
CA PRO A 770 40.35 -34.49 -17.28
C PRO A 770 39.32 -35.26 -18.14
N PRO A 771 39.42 -36.59 -18.25
CA PRO A 771 38.46 -37.40 -19.01
C PRO A 771 37.05 -37.47 -18.39
N GLU A 772 36.87 -36.92 -17.19
CA GLU A 772 35.59 -36.71 -16.50
C GLU A 772 34.86 -35.46 -17.01
N VAL A 773 35.57 -34.48 -17.59
CA VAL A 773 35.01 -33.19 -18.03
C VAL A 773 34.53 -33.27 -19.48
N THR A 774 33.21 -33.22 -19.67
CA THR A 774 32.54 -33.27 -20.97
C THR A 774 31.81 -31.96 -21.29
N ILE A 775 32.15 -31.32 -22.41
CA ILE A 775 31.37 -30.20 -22.97
C ILE A 775 30.12 -30.76 -23.66
N VAL A 776 28.94 -30.50 -23.09
CA VAL A 776 27.63 -30.90 -23.64
C VAL A 776 27.19 -29.91 -24.73
N SER A 777 27.33 -28.61 -24.45
CA SER A 777 27.03 -27.54 -25.40
C SER A 777 27.94 -26.34 -25.20
N ALA A 778 28.16 -25.57 -26.27
CA ALA A 778 29.07 -24.42 -26.28
C ALA A 778 28.47 -23.21 -27.01
N VAL A 779 28.83 -22.00 -26.57
CA VAL A 779 28.43 -20.75 -27.23
C VAL A 779 29.46 -20.39 -28.30
N VAL A 780 29.02 -20.41 -29.56
CA VAL A 780 29.88 -20.22 -30.75
C VAL A 780 29.30 -19.13 -31.65
N GLU A 781 30.16 -18.37 -32.32
CA GLU A 781 29.74 -17.32 -33.26
C GLU A 781 29.50 -17.91 -34.66
N GLY A 782 28.26 -17.81 -35.14
CA GLY A 782 27.85 -18.13 -36.51
C GLY A 782 27.52 -16.86 -37.31
N ARG A 783 27.87 -16.85 -38.59
CA ARG A 783 27.59 -15.77 -39.55
C ARG A 783 26.39 -16.16 -40.43
N CYS A 784 25.39 -15.30 -40.54
CA CYS A 784 24.33 -15.50 -41.53
C CYS A 784 24.81 -15.05 -42.92
N ALA A 785 24.73 -15.92 -43.93
CA ALA A 785 25.10 -15.58 -45.30
C ALA A 785 24.17 -14.52 -45.94
N THR A 786 22.87 -14.51 -45.59
CA THR A 786 21.87 -13.59 -46.20
C THR A 786 21.82 -12.22 -45.53
N CYS A 787 21.97 -12.14 -44.20
CA CYS A 787 21.86 -10.86 -43.48
C CYS A 787 23.17 -10.36 -42.86
N SER A 788 24.31 -11.00 -43.20
CA SER A 788 25.69 -10.71 -42.78
C SER A 788 25.98 -10.63 -41.27
N ALA A 789 24.95 -10.76 -40.42
CA ALA A 789 25.07 -10.64 -38.98
C ALA A 789 25.83 -11.83 -38.37
N LEU A 790 26.80 -11.52 -37.52
CA LEU A 790 27.35 -12.46 -36.54
C LEU A 790 26.31 -12.65 -35.42
N ARG A 791 26.16 -13.89 -34.95
CA ARG A 791 25.25 -14.28 -33.88
C ARG A 791 25.95 -15.30 -32.96
N PRO A 792 26.04 -15.05 -31.65
CA PRO A 792 26.32 -16.13 -30.71
C PRO A 792 25.13 -17.10 -30.71
N VAL A 793 25.41 -18.39 -30.85
CA VAL A 793 24.43 -19.48 -30.79
C VAL A 793 24.97 -20.61 -29.95
N VAL A 794 24.07 -21.33 -29.27
CA VAL A 794 24.42 -22.54 -28.54
C VAL A 794 24.48 -23.70 -29.52
N VAL A 795 25.66 -24.29 -29.70
CA VAL A 795 25.88 -25.54 -30.42
C VAL A 795 25.77 -26.69 -29.43
N ASP A 796 24.91 -27.66 -29.72
CA ASP A 796 24.83 -28.92 -28.99
C ASP A 796 25.98 -29.84 -29.46
N VAL A 797 27.04 -29.92 -28.65
CA VAL A 797 28.33 -30.50 -29.05
C VAL A 797 28.25 -32.02 -29.14
N LEU A 798 27.43 -32.64 -28.28
CA LEU A 798 27.23 -34.09 -28.30
C LEU A 798 26.24 -34.50 -29.41
N ALA A 799 25.14 -33.78 -29.61
CA ALA A 799 24.19 -34.11 -30.69
C ALA A 799 24.78 -33.90 -32.10
N ASN A 800 25.73 -32.95 -32.26
CA ASN A 800 26.42 -32.70 -33.53
C ASN A 800 27.81 -33.36 -33.61
N ALA A 801 28.15 -34.27 -32.69
CA ALA A 801 29.51 -34.78 -32.53
C ALA A 801 30.12 -35.41 -33.79
N GLN A 802 29.31 -36.03 -34.65
CA GLN A 802 29.78 -36.55 -35.94
C GLN A 802 30.05 -35.42 -36.95
N THR A 803 29.07 -34.55 -37.18
CA THR A 803 29.17 -33.37 -38.07
C THR A 803 30.39 -32.50 -37.74
N LEU A 804 30.65 -32.27 -36.45
CA LEU A 804 31.81 -31.50 -35.97
C LEU A 804 33.16 -32.22 -36.20
N ARG A 805 33.20 -33.56 -36.12
CA ARG A 805 34.41 -34.35 -36.48
C ARG A 805 34.65 -34.39 -37.98
N GLU A 806 33.60 -34.35 -38.78
CA GLU A 806 33.66 -34.27 -40.24
C GLU A 806 33.97 -32.85 -40.76
N GLY A 807 34.17 -31.87 -39.86
CA GLY A 807 34.49 -30.48 -40.19
C GLY A 807 33.33 -29.68 -40.77
N GLN A 808 32.11 -30.22 -40.72
CA GLN A 808 30.89 -29.63 -41.27
C GLN A 808 30.22 -28.69 -40.26
N ASP A 809 29.47 -27.73 -40.77
CA ASP A 809 28.73 -26.77 -39.95
C ASP A 809 27.37 -27.37 -39.51
N PRO A 810 26.98 -27.24 -38.23
CA PRO A 810 25.70 -27.74 -37.74
C PRO A 810 24.52 -26.93 -38.29
N ALA A 811 23.40 -27.60 -38.56
CA ALA A 811 22.23 -27.04 -39.22
C ALA A 811 21.41 -26.08 -38.32
N ILE A 812 21.98 -24.92 -38.00
CA ILE A 812 21.39 -23.90 -37.11
C ILE A 812 20.86 -22.72 -37.95
N PRO A 813 19.53 -22.46 -37.98
CA PRO A 813 18.94 -21.39 -38.78
C PRO A 813 19.08 -20.01 -38.13
N CYS A 814 19.25 -18.98 -38.95
CA CYS A 814 19.31 -17.59 -38.49
C CYS A 814 17.93 -17.10 -38.01
N LYS A 815 17.83 -16.68 -36.74
CA LYS A 815 16.59 -16.12 -36.13
C LYS A 815 15.98 -14.88 -36.84
N ARG A 816 16.62 -14.31 -37.88
CA ARG A 816 16.09 -13.17 -38.67
C ARG A 816 15.51 -13.55 -40.03
N CYS A 817 16.03 -14.60 -40.68
CA CYS A 817 15.70 -14.92 -42.07
C CYS A 817 15.77 -16.42 -42.40
N SER A 818 15.86 -17.29 -41.39
CA SER A 818 15.92 -18.75 -41.45
C SER A 818 17.11 -19.38 -42.21
N THR A 819 17.88 -18.63 -42.99
CA THR A 819 19.13 -19.08 -43.63
C THR A 819 20.06 -19.77 -42.62
N PRO A 820 20.63 -20.95 -42.93
CA PRO A 820 21.67 -21.55 -42.11
C PRO A 820 22.81 -20.59 -41.77
N LEU A 821 23.38 -20.73 -40.57
CA LEU A 821 24.58 -20.01 -40.15
C LEU A 821 25.83 -20.77 -40.60
N ALA A 822 26.79 -20.04 -41.15
CA ALA A 822 28.14 -20.55 -41.44
C ALA A 822 29.08 -20.22 -40.26
N PHE A 823 29.96 -21.14 -39.90
CA PHE A 823 30.82 -21.07 -38.72
C PHE A 823 32.30 -20.86 -39.07
N ASP A 824 32.59 -20.29 -40.24
CA ASP A 824 33.96 -20.12 -40.77
C ASP A 824 34.90 -19.41 -39.78
N GLY A 825 34.42 -18.32 -39.15
CA GLY A 825 35.16 -17.56 -38.14
C GLY A 825 35.35 -18.27 -36.78
N SER A 826 34.76 -19.46 -36.63
CA SER A 826 34.82 -20.31 -35.44
C SER A 826 35.34 -21.73 -35.74
N ARG A 827 35.68 -22.07 -36.99
CA ARG A 827 35.88 -23.46 -37.43
C ARG A 827 37.02 -24.20 -36.69
N ALA A 828 38.04 -23.49 -36.22
CA ALA A 828 39.07 -24.05 -35.36
C ALA A 828 38.51 -24.59 -34.02
N LEU A 829 37.61 -23.84 -33.37
CA LEU A 829 36.91 -24.29 -32.17
C LEU A 829 35.91 -25.42 -32.48
N MET A 830 35.22 -25.37 -33.62
CA MET A 830 34.30 -26.44 -34.03
C MET A 830 35.01 -27.79 -34.18
N HIS A 831 36.19 -27.80 -34.80
CA HIS A 831 37.03 -29.00 -34.90
C HIS A 831 37.54 -29.49 -33.53
N LEU A 832 37.96 -28.57 -32.64
CA LEU A 832 38.35 -28.91 -31.27
C LEU A 832 37.18 -29.52 -30.47
N LEU A 833 35.97 -28.98 -30.61
CA LEU A 833 34.75 -29.50 -29.98
C LEU A 833 34.37 -30.89 -30.53
N GLY A 834 34.46 -31.12 -31.84
CA GLY A 834 34.27 -32.44 -32.45
C GLY A 834 35.28 -33.48 -31.93
N ALA A 835 36.55 -33.10 -31.84
CA ALA A 835 37.60 -33.97 -31.28
C ALA A 835 37.36 -34.27 -29.78
N HIS A 836 36.95 -33.28 -28.99
CA HIS A 836 36.59 -33.47 -27.57
C HIS A 836 35.37 -34.40 -27.43
N ALA A 837 34.30 -34.19 -28.21
CA ALA A 837 33.12 -35.05 -28.22
C ALA A 837 33.46 -36.51 -28.60
N GLY A 838 34.39 -36.71 -29.53
CA GLY A 838 34.93 -38.04 -29.87
C GLY A 838 35.53 -38.79 -28.67
N ARG A 839 36.23 -38.10 -27.77
CA ARG A 839 36.77 -38.71 -26.53
C ARG A 839 35.66 -39.05 -25.54
N ALA A 840 34.70 -38.15 -25.34
CA ALA A 840 33.57 -38.37 -24.44
C ALA A 840 32.71 -39.58 -24.86
N THR A 841 32.45 -39.75 -26.16
CA THR A 841 31.66 -40.88 -26.69
C THR A 841 32.33 -42.26 -26.58
N GLY A 842 33.59 -42.33 -26.12
CA GLY A 842 34.29 -43.61 -25.89
C GLY A 842 33.93 -44.32 -24.58
N ARG A 843 33.42 -43.60 -23.57
CA ARG A 843 32.87 -44.20 -22.33
C ARG A 843 31.40 -44.56 -22.58
N ARG A 844 31.00 -45.81 -22.33
CA ARG A 844 29.58 -46.20 -22.33
C ARG A 844 28.85 -45.50 -21.17
N VAL A 845 27.97 -44.57 -21.49
CA VAL A 845 26.98 -43.99 -20.58
C VAL A 845 25.59 -44.40 -21.09
N ALA A 846 24.71 -44.84 -20.20
CA ALA A 846 23.34 -45.19 -20.57
C ALA A 846 22.54 -43.93 -20.94
N PRO A 847 21.62 -43.98 -21.92
CA PRO A 847 20.76 -42.82 -22.23
C PRO A 847 19.84 -42.50 -21.06
N ALA A 848 19.82 -41.22 -20.65
CA ALA A 848 18.70 -40.65 -19.91
C ALA A 848 17.78 -39.95 -20.92
N ASP A 849 16.50 -40.29 -20.93
CA ASP A 849 15.58 -39.94 -22.02
C ASP A 849 15.24 -38.44 -22.13
N ILE A 850 15.99 -37.72 -22.97
CA ILE A 850 15.65 -36.34 -23.39
C ILE A 850 15.90 -36.14 -24.89
N ARG A 851 14.93 -36.56 -25.74
CA ARG A 851 14.44 -35.89 -26.98
C ARG A 851 13.78 -36.89 -27.96
N ALA A 852 12.45 -36.93 -27.97
CA ALA A 852 11.67 -37.57 -29.04
C ALA A 852 10.36 -36.80 -29.32
N SER A 853 10.43 -35.51 -29.66
CA SER A 853 9.27 -34.70 -30.06
C SER A 853 9.64 -33.39 -30.78
N LYS A 854 9.99 -33.49 -32.09
CA LYS A 854 9.72 -32.48 -33.15
C LYS A 854 10.36 -32.89 -34.49
N ALA A 855 9.80 -33.91 -35.14
CA ALA A 855 10.21 -34.33 -36.50
C ALA A 855 9.09 -35.09 -37.25
N ALA A 856 7.89 -34.49 -37.39
CA ALA A 856 6.84 -34.96 -38.30
C ALA A 856 5.71 -33.91 -38.44
N LEU A 857 5.80 -33.02 -39.44
CA LEU A 857 4.68 -32.20 -39.95
C LEU A 857 4.97 -31.85 -41.42
N SER A 858 4.53 -32.69 -42.35
CA SER A 858 4.20 -32.37 -43.76
C SER A 858 3.89 -33.65 -44.54
N GLU A 859 2.63 -34.08 -44.58
CA GLU A 859 2.03 -34.78 -45.73
C GLU A 859 0.49 -34.83 -45.57
N PRO A 860 -0.30 -34.63 -46.64
CA PRO A 860 -1.77 -34.64 -46.57
C PRO A 860 -2.36 -36.05 -46.82
N PRO A 861 -3.41 -36.49 -46.11
CA PRO A 861 -4.03 -37.79 -46.32
C PRO A 861 -5.03 -37.80 -47.51
N GLU A 862 -5.04 -38.89 -48.28
CA GLU A 862 -6.07 -39.18 -49.28
C GLU A 862 -7.41 -39.65 -48.66
N PRO A 863 -8.56 -39.52 -49.37
CA PRO A 863 -9.89 -39.80 -48.81
C PRO A 863 -10.47 -41.18 -49.20
N LEU A 864 -10.82 -42.01 -48.22
CA LEU A 864 -11.63 -43.24 -48.35
C LEU A 864 -12.41 -43.51 -47.05
N PRO A 865 -13.46 -44.35 -47.04
CA PRO A 865 -14.69 -44.30 -47.85
C PRO A 865 -15.95 -44.18 -46.94
N PRO A 866 -17.16 -43.93 -47.48
CA PRO A 866 -18.35 -43.75 -46.64
C PRO A 866 -18.93 -45.06 -46.07
N ALA A 867 -19.40 -45.01 -44.81
CA ALA A 867 -20.19 -46.08 -44.18
C ALA A 867 -21.65 -45.63 -44.02
N THR A 868 -22.59 -46.56 -44.20
CA THR A 868 -24.04 -46.33 -44.24
C THR A 868 -24.72 -46.30 -42.86
N PRO A 869 -25.90 -45.67 -42.72
CA PRO A 869 -26.57 -45.49 -41.43
C PRO A 869 -27.35 -46.73 -40.98
N SER A 870 -27.55 -46.86 -39.66
CA SER A 870 -28.50 -47.79 -39.04
C SER A 870 -29.66 -47.02 -38.36
N THR A 871 -30.88 -47.51 -38.57
CA THR A 871 -32.13 -46.92 -38.05
C THR A 871 -32.50 -47.41 -36.64
N PRO A 872 -33.28 -46.64 -35.86
CA PRO A 872 -33.69 -47.02 -34.51
C PRO A 872 -35.02 -47.81 -34.47
N PRO A 873 -35.25 -48.65 -33.45
CA PRO A 873 -36.58 -49.15 -33.07
C PRO A 873 -37.35 -48.15 -32.17
N PRO A 874 -38.68 -48.28 -32.01
CA PRO A 874 -39.54 -47.13 -31.71
C PRO A 874 -40.15 -47.06 -30.30
N GLU A 875 -40.74 -45.90 -30.03
CA GLU A 875 -41.94 -45.59 -29.22
C GLU A 875 -42.40 -46.51 -28.08
N THR A 876 -42.74 -45.88 -26.95
CA THR A 876 -44.13 -46.02 -26.45
C THR A 876 -44.58 -44.75 -25.74
N SER A 877 -45.83 -44.36 -25.94
CA SER A 877 -46.42 -43.14 -25.38
C SER A 877 -47.21 -43.41 -24.09
N ARG A 878 -47.35 -42.38 -23.25
CA ARG A 878 -48.65 -42.05 -22.61
C ARG A 878 -48.68 -40.64 -22.03
N THR A 879 -49.71 -39.91 -22.42
CA THR A 879 -50.14 -38.63 -21.84
C THR A 879 -51.15 -38.86 -20.71
N VAL A 880 -51.40 -37.84 -19.88
CA VAL A 880 -52.73 -37.29 -19.54
C VAL A 880 -52.59 -36.09 -18.58
N HIS A 881 -53.60 -35.21 -18.57
CA HIS A 881 -53.66 -33.92 -17.87
C HIS A 881 -54.42 -34.02 -16.50
N PRO A 882 -55.07 -32.98 -15.93
CA PRO A 882 -54.42 -31.93 -15.11
C PRO A 882 -55.16 -31.56 -13.79
N ALA A 883 -54.65 -30.50 -13.15
CA ALA A 883 -55.39 -29.47 -12.38
C ALA A 883 -55.72 -29.68 -10.86
N PRO A 884 -56.03 -28.57 -10.13
CA PRO A 884 -56.05 -28.44 -8.65
C PRO A 884 -57.52 -28.15 -8.18
N PRO A 885 -57.93 -27.13 -7.35
CA PRO A 885 -57.27 -26.26 -6.33
C PRO A 885 -58.07 -26.07 -5.00
N ARG A 886 -57.56 -25.25 -4.05
CA ARG A 886 -58.21 -24.06 -3.40
C ARG A 886 -57.88 -23.77 -1.91
N PHE A 887 -57.72 -22.46 -1.62
CA PHE A 887 -58.14 -21.68 -0.42
C PHE A 887 -57.50 -21.98 0.97
N GLY A 888 -57.43 -21.04 1.93
CA GLY A 888 -57.69 -19.58 1.88
C GLY A 888 -57.95 -18.91 3.26
N GLY A 889 -57.68 -17.61 3.40
CA GLY A 889 -58.05 -16.74 4.57
C GLY A 889 -57.21 -16.92 5.86
N GLY A 890 -57.14 -15.97 6.81
CA GLY A 890 -57.62 -14.56 6.85
C GLY A 890 -57.61 -13.96 8.28
N THR A 891 -57.63 -12.61 8.42
CA THR A 891 -57.79 -11.78 9.67
C THR A 891 -56.71 -11.93 10.80
N VAL A 892 -56.19 -10.93 11.55
CA VAL A 892 -56.46 -9.50 11.92
C VAL A 892 -57.01 -9.31 13.37
N VAL A 893 -56.67 -8.18 14.04
CA VAL A 893 -57.05 -7.67 15.41
C VAL A 893 -56.15 -8.14 16.59
N ALA A 894 -55.83 -7.37 17.66
CA ALA A 894 -55.49 -5.93 17.88
C ALA A 894 -54.97 -5.62 19.32
N LEU A 895 -54.30 -4.47 19.50
CA LEU A 895 -54.27 -3.50 20.64
C LEU A 895 -54.37 -3.90 22.14
N ALA A 896 -53.34 -3.53 22.94
CA ALA A 896 -53.35 -2.80 24.24
C ALA A 896 -51.87 -2.72 24.75
N VAL A 897 -51.24 -1.63 25.24
CA VAL A 897 -51.58 -0.46 26.09
C VAL A 897 -51.65 -0.74 27.60
N VAL A 898 -50.66 -0.23 28.36
CA VAL A 898 -50.78 0.34 29.74
C VAL A 898 -49.48 1.12 30.10
N LEU A 899 -49.55 2.00 31.11
CA LEU A 899 -48.58 3.06 31.49
C LEU A 899 -47.90 2.79 32.86
N VAL A 900 -47.04 3.75 33.31
CA VAL A 900 -46.45 4.03 34.66
C VAL A 900 -44.90 3.89 34.71
N LEU A 901 -44.11 4.67 35.49
CA LEU A 901 -43.96 6.12 35.77
C LEU A 901 -42.89 6.30 36.89
N GLY A 902 -42.16 7.43 36.95
CA GLY A 902 -41.14 7.76 37.97
C GLY A 902 -39.70 7.70 37.42
N VAL A 903 -38.79 8.70 37.49
CA VAL A 903 -38.51 9.87 38.37
C VAL A 903 -37.89 9.49 39.74
N GLY A 904 -36.71 9.98 40.16
CA GLY A 904 -35.66 10.74 39.45
C GLY A 904 -34.68 11.54 40.36
N GLY A 905 -33.42 11.74 39.93
CA GLY A 905 -32.48 12.79 40.41
C GLY A 905 -31.79 12.62 41.80
N VAL A 906 -30.91 13.53 42.27
CA VAL A 906 -29.83 14.33 41.60
C VAL A 906 -28.91 15.06 42.64
N LEU A 907 -27.56 15.05 42.46
CA LEU A 907 -26.54 16.01 43.03
C LEU A 907 -26.39 16.09 44.60
N VAL A 908 -25.40 16.72 45.29
CA VAL A 908 -23.98 17.16 45.08
C VAL A 908 -23.34 17.60 46.45
N TRP A 909 -22.01 17.51 46.65
CA TRP A 909 -21.04 18.58 47.03
C TRP A 909 -19.73 18.11 47.71
N ARG A 910 -18.84 19.09 47.93
CA ARG A 910 -17.40 19.16 48.28
C ARG A 910 -17.00 18.56 49.67
N GLU A 911 -15.73 18.60 50.15
CA GLU A 911 -14.56 19.45 49.80
C GLU A 911 -13.17 18.79 49.99
N ARG A 912 -12.10 19.58 49.85
CA ARG A 912 -10.68 19.19 49.80
C ARG A 912 -10.02 19.19 51.18
N SER A 913 -9.04 18.29 51.38
CA SER A 913 -7.83 18.60 52.17
C SER A 913 -6.67 17.64 51.89
N THR A 914 -5.59 18.18 51.32
CA THR A 914 -4.19 17.74 51.57
C THR A 914 -3.67 18.50 52.82
N PRO A 915 -2.50 18.18 53.45
CA PRO A 915 -1.35 17.46 52.88
C PRO A 915 -0.58 16.51 53.84
N GLN A 916 0.60 16.10 53.33
CA GLN A 916 1.84 15.77 54.06
C GLN A 916 2.08 14.30 54.42
N ALA A 917 3.38 13.94 54.44
CA ALA A 917 3.86 12.57 54.37
C ALA A 917 4.79 12.20 55.53
N THR A 918 4.91 10.90 55.78
CA THR A 918 5.94 10.28 56.62
C THR A 918 6.36 8.95 56.02
N GLN A 919 7.66 8.76 55.79
CA GLN A 919 8.25 7.44 55.54
C GLN A 919 8.59 6.76 56.88
N PRO A 920 8.72 5.42 56.87
CA PRO A 920 10.05 4.86 57.11
C PRO A 920 10.51 3.90 56.00
N ALA A 921 11.82 3.68 55.90
CA ALA A 921 12.46 2.89 54.84
C ALA A 921 12.57 1.38 55.17
N GLY A 922 12.65 0.52 54.13
CA GLY A 922 12.75 -0.93 54.33
C GLY A 922 13.08 -1.78 53.08
N ALA A 923 14.36 -1.84 52.72
CA ALA A 923 15.04 -2.91 51.97
C ALA A 923 14.78 -3.18 50.46
N SER A 924 15.91 -3.44 49.77
CA SER A 924 16.09 -4.08 48.44
C SER A 924 15.63 -3.33 47.18
N ALA A 925 16.52 -3.29 46.18
CA ALA A 925 16.28 -2.71 44.86
C ALA A 925 16.63 -3.74 43.77
N PRO A 926 15.82 -3.85 42.70
CA PRO A 926 16.21 -4.51 41.46
C PRO A 926 16.27 -3.56 40.25
N SER A 927 17.29 -3.76 39.41
CA SER A 927 17.38 -3.41 37.98
C SER A 927 16.74 -2.09 37.48
N ALA A 928 17.59 -1.11 37.14
CA ALA A 928 17.23 -0.11 36.14
C ALA A 928 17.42 -0.70 34.73
N GLY A 929 16.39 -0.62 33.87
CA GLY A 929 16.47 -0.98 32.45
C GLY A 929 15.29 -1.81 31.94
N TRP A 930 14.76 -1.43 30.78
CA TRP A 930 13.75 -2.18 30.04
C TRP A 930 14.42 -3.41 29.43
N ALA A 931 14.23 -4.58 30.03
CA ALA A 931 15.03 -5.78 29.78
C ALA A 931 14.18 -7.05 29.54
N LYS A 932 12.88 -6.89 29.24
CA LYS A 932 11.92 -7.97 28.97
C LYS A 932 11.02 -7.61 27.80
N VAL A 933 10.41 -8.63 27.18
CA VAL A 933 9.62 -8.49 25.94
C VAL A 933 8.24 -7.88 26.18
N ASP A 934 7.66 -8.09 27.37
CA ASP A 934 6.39 -7.47 27.80
C ASP A 934 6.53 -5.96 28.10
N ASP A 935 7.77 -5.46 28.07
CA ASP A 935 8.20 -4.12 28.48
C ASP A 935 8.41 -3.26 27.21
N LEU A 936 7.32 -3.04 26.47
CA LEU A 936 7.27 -2.13 25.32
C LEU A 936 6.42 -0.89 25.67
N PRO A 937 6.81 0.32 25.23
CA PRO A 937 5.95 1.49 25.40
C PRO A 937 4.62 1.24 24.64
N PRO A 938 3.45 1.53 25.26
CA PRO A 938 2.16 1.37 24.62
C PRO A 938 2.11 2.05 23.24
N PRO A 939 1.47 1.48 22.21
CA PRO A 939 1.53 1.99 20.83
C PRO A 939 1.03 3.43 20.61
N TRP A 940 0.38 4.04 21.60
CA TRP A 940 0.07 5.48 21.55
C TRP A 940 1.28 6.38 21.80
N VAL A 941 2.30 5.93 22.55
CA VAL A 941 3.52 6.71 22.87
C VAL A 941 4.26 7.12 21.60
N GLU A 942 4.23 6.28 20.57
CA GLU A 942 4.86 6.53 19.26
C GLU A 942 3.96 7.31 18.28
N ARG A 943 2.74 7.69 18.68
CA ARG A 943 1.75 8.43 17.87
C ARG A 943 1.56 9.83 18.46
N PRO A 944 2.49 10.76 18.22
CA PRO A 944 2.62 12.01 18.99
C PRO A 944 1.44 12.98 18.81
N PHE A 945 0.74 12.90 17.68
CA PHE A 945 -0.54 13.58 17.43
C PHE A 945 -1.39 12.70 16.51
N VAL A 946 -2.68 12.56 16.79
CA VAL A 946 -3.62 11.83 15.93
C VAL A 946 -5.07 12.28 16.16
N ILE A 947 -5.88 12.33 15.11
CA ILE A 947 -7.33 12.55 15.21
C ILE A 947 -8.03 11.21 15.00
N GLU A 948 -8.75 10.71 16.01
CA GLU A 948 -9.45 9.42 15.98
C GLU A 948 -10.91 9.63 16.43
N GLY A 949 -11.85 9.38 15.51
CA GLY A 949 -13.27 9.70 15.72
C GLY A 949 -13.50 11.20 15.98
N ASP A 950 -14.24 11.50 17.05
CA ASP A 950 -14.51 12.87 17.53
C ASP A 950 -13.51 13.34 18.60
N SER A 951 -12.28 12.81 18.60
CA SER A 951 -11.23 13.23 19.53
C SER A 951 -9.88 13.41 18.86
N VAL A 952 -9.19 14.48 19.26
CA VAL A 952 -7.77 14.71 18.99
C VAL A 952 -6.98 14.19 20.17
N PHE A 953 -6.04 13.28 19.92
CA PHE A 953 -5.10 12.80 20.90
C PHE A 953 -3.72 13.39 20.63
N VAL A 954 -3.04 13.84 21.67
CA VAL A 954 -1.68 14.40 21.60
C VAL A 954 -0.85 13.82 22.74
N VAL A 955 0.38 13.42 22.44
CA VAL A 955 1.30 12.86 23.44
C VAL A 955 2.38 13.86 23.77
N GLY A 956 2.51 14.12 25.06
CA GLY A 956 3.56 14.93 25.63
C GLY A 956 4.64 14.08 26.28
N ARG A 957 5.90 14.48 26.08
CA ARG A 957 7.08 13.88 26.72
C ARG A 957 7.69 14.88 27.72
N GLY A 958 7.66 14.51 29.00
CA GLY A 958 8.43 15.19 30.03
C GLY A 958 9.90 14.78 29.97
N GLY A 959 10.79 15.73 30.25
CA GLY A 959 12.22 15.42 30.43
C GLY A 959 12.49 14.70 31.75
N LEU A 960 13.77 14.45 32.04
CA LEU A 960 14.19 13.91 33.33
C LEU A 960 13.91 14.93 34.45
N ALA A 961 13.01 14.58 35.36
CA ALA A 961 12.65 15.39 36.51
C ALA A 961 12.91 14.69 37.85
N ALA A 962 13.04 15.47 38.92
CA ALA A 962 13.31 14.95 40.27
C ALA A 962 12.12 14.21 40.91
N ASN A 963 10.90 14.39 40.40
CA ASN A 963 9.68 13.72 40.86
C ASN A 963 8.66 13.56 39.73
N GLU A 964 7.63 12.75 39.97
CA GLU A 964 6.59 12.41 38.99
C GLU A 964 5.75 13.63 38.57
N GLU A 965 5.42 14.53 39.51
CA GLU A 965 4.61 15.71 39.27
C GLU A 965 5.29 16.69 38.30
N ALA A 966 6.59 16.93 38.47
CA ALA A 966 7.40 17.74 37.58
C ALA A 966 7.54 17.08 36.19
N ALA A 967 7.72 15.76 36.13
CA ALA A 967 7.76 15.04 34.85
C ALA A 967 6.42 15.17 34.09
N LEU A 968 5.28 15.07 34.79
CA LEU A 968 3.95 15.26 34.23
C LEU A 968 3.64 16.71 33.84
N ALA A 969 4.18 17.69 34.55
CA ALA A 969 4.08 19.09 34.18
C ALA A 969 4.84 19.36 32.87
N MET A 970 6.08 18.87 32.74
CA MET A 970 6.85 18.96 31.49
C MET A 970 6.15 18.24 30.34
N ALA A 971 5.59 17.04 30.59
CA ALA A 971 4.80 16.31 29.59
C ALA A 971 3.56 17.12 29.15
N ARG A 972 2.86 17.77 30.07
CA ARG A 972 1.71 18.63 29.71
C ARG A 972 2.14 19.80 28.83
N THR A 973 3.28 20.42 29.12
CA THR A 973 3.83 21.52 28.31
C THR A 973 4.17 21.07 26.88
N ASP A 974 4.89 19.96 26.72
CA ASP A 974 5.20 19.39 25.39
C ASP A 974 3.93 18.95 24.63
N ALA A 975 2.91 18.43 25.32
CA ALA A 975 1.62 18.11 24.71
C ALA A 975 0.88 19.34 24.17
N VAL A 976 0.94 20.49 24.87
CA VAL A 976 0.25 21.71 24.45
C VAL A 976 1.03 22.50 23.40
N GLU A 977 2.37 22.52 23.46
CA GLU A 977 3.21 22.98 22.32
C GLU A 977 2.81 22.21 21.06
N ARG A 978 2.91 20.88 21.13
CA ARG A 978 2.61 19.99 20.01
C ARG A 978 1.19 20.15 19.48
N LEU A 979 0.22 20.40 20.35
CA LEU A 979 -1.16 20.70 19.96
C LEU A 979 -1.26 22.01 19.16
N ALA A 980 -0.53 23.06 19.55
CA ALA A 980 -0.47 24.32 18.82
C ALA A 980 0.27 24.16 17.48
N SER A 981 1.43 23.49 17.44
CA SER A 981 2.20 23.30 16.20
C SER A 981 1.40 22.52 15.13
N ASN A 982 0.61 21.53 15.55
CA ASN A 982 -0.25 20.75 14.65
C ASN A 982 -1.50 21.52 14.18
N MET A 983 -1.83 22.68 14.77
CA MET A 983 -2.86 23.58 14.20
C MET A 983 -2.36 24.38 13.00
N ILE A 984 -1.04 24.57 12.79
CA ILE A 984 -0.53 25.42 11.70
C ILE A 984 -1.12 25.00 10.32
N PRO A 985 -1.09 23.72 9.89
CA PRO A 985 -1.66 23.33 8.59
C PRO A 985 -3.17 23.58 8.50
N GLU A 986 -3.89 23.46 9.63
CA GLU A 986 -5.33 23.73 9.72
C GLU A 986 -5.68 25.23 9.58
N LEU A 987 -4.69 26.14 9.66
CA LEU A 987 -4.88 27.57 9.37
C LEU A 987 -4.80 27.91 7.87
N ALA A 988 -4.37 26.99 7.00
CA ALA A 988 -4.07 27.26 5.59
C ALA A 988 -5.17 28.04 4.84
N GLY A 989 -4.77 29.05 4.06
CA GLY A 989 -5.70 29.97 3.38
C GLY A 989 -6.35 30.99 4.31
N SER A 990 -5.67 31.43 5.37
CA SER A 990 -6.05 32.58 6.20
C SER A 990 -4.85 33.51 6.41
N PRO A 991 -5.02 34.84 6.58
CA PRO A 991 -3.88 35.77 6.66
C PRO A 991 -2.89 35.47 7.80
N ILE A 992 -3.37 34.91 8.92
CA ILE A 992 -2.51 34.48 10.03
C ILE A 992 -1.57 33.32 9.65
N HIS A 993 -2.00 32.41 8.76
CA HIS A 993 -1.19 31.26 8.33
C HIS A 993 0.07 31.71 7.61
N ASP A 994 -0.09 32.57 6.60
CA ASP A 994 1.01 33.00 5.75
C ASP A 994 2.00 33.86 6.55
N PHE A 995 1.49 34.67 7.48
CA PHE A 995 2.31 35.39 8.45
C PHE A 995 3.10 34.43 9.36
N VAL A 996 2.43 33.48 10.03
CA VAL A 996 3.08 32.51 10.94
C VAL A 996 4.11 31.67 10.19
N GLN A 997 3.78 31.14 9.01
CA GLN A 997 4.66 30.31 8.21
C GLN A 997 5.92 31.09 7.77
N SER A 998 5.77 32.36 7.38
CA SER A 998 6.92 33.23 7.04
C SER A 998 7.87 33.44 8.23
N ARG A 999 7.33 33.58 9.45
CA ARG A 999 8.12 33.78 10.68
C ARG A 999 8.80 32.50 11.15
N VAL A 1000 8.08 31.39 11.19
CA VAL A 1000 8.61 30.06 11.58
C VAL A 1000 9.70 29.59 10.61
N ALA A 1001 9.56 29.86 9.31
CA ALA A 1001 10.62 29.59 8.34
C ALA A 1001 11.86 30.48 8.57
N ALA A 1002 11.67 31.76 8.91
CA ALA A 1002 12.76 32.72 9.11
C ALA A 1002 13.55 32.51 10.43
N THR A 1003 12.95 31.95 11.47
CA THR A 1003 13.66 31.59 12.72
C THR A 1003 14.54 30.35 12.58
N GLY A 1004 14.36 29.56 11.50
CA GLY A 1004 15.00 28.27 11.33
C GLY A 1004 14.54 27.22 12.37
N SER A 1005 15.12 26.02 12.29
CA SER A 1005 14.91 24.97 13.30
C SER A 1005 15.72 25.23 14.57
N ALA A 1006 15.34 26.28 15.30
CA ALA A 1006 15.89 26.53 16.63
C ALA A 1006 15.64 25.31 17.54
N GLU A 1007 16.66 24.89 18.29
CA GLU A 1007 16.52 23.78 19.24
C GLU A 1007 15.40 24.07 20.24
N ARG A 1008 14.59 23.05 20.56
CA ARG A 1008 13.43 23.15 21.47
C ARG A 1008 13.87 23.46 22.91
N ARG A 1009 14.16 24.74 23.20
CA ARG A 1009 14.47 25.22 24.55
C ARG A 1009 13.21 25.08 25.42
N PRO A 1010 13.29 24.49 26.63
CA PRO A 1010 12.12 24.29 27.49
C PRO A 1010 11.31 25.58 27.76
N GLU A 1011 12.01 26.69 27.96
CA GLU A 1011 11.45 28.04 28.14
C GLU A 1011 10.49 28.46 27.01
N HIS A 1012 10.76 28.04 25.78
CA HIS A 1012 9.94 28.38 24.62
C HIS A 1012 8.66 27.53 24.57
N ALA A 1013 8.78 26.21 24.76
CA ALA A 1013 7.61 25.33 24.84
C ALA A 1013 6.66 25.74 25.98
N GLU A 1014 7.21 26.19 27.12
CA GLU A 1014 6.43 26.76 28.23
C GLU A 1014 5.70 28.05 27.83
N ALA A 1015 6.36 28.97 27.11
CA ALA A 1015 5.72 30.19 26.62
C ALA A 1015 4.57 29.90 25.64
N VAL A 1016 4.78 29.01 24.66
CA VAL A 1016 3.76 28.56 23.69
C VAL A 1016 2.57 27.91 24.42
N ALA A 1017 2.84 26.95 25.30
CA ALA A 1017 1.80 26.25 26.06
C ALA A 1017 0.99 27.20 26.95
N ARG A 1018 1.65 28.16 27.62
CA ARG A 1018 1.00 29.19 28.43
C ARG A 1018 0.11 30.10 27.58
N ARG A 1019 0.59 30.58 26.43
CA ARG A 1019 -0.19 31.45 25.52
C ARG A 1019 -1.43 30.73 24.99
N PHE A 1020 -1.29 29.48 24.57
CA PHE A 1020 -2.41 28.65 24.13
C PHE A 1020 -3.48 28.50 25.24
N LEU A 1021 -3.07 28.10 26.45
CA LEU A 1021 -4.01 27.90 27.57
C LEU A 1021 -4.65 29.23 28.04
N GLN A 1022 -3.95 30.36 27.97
CA GLN A 1022 -4.51 31.70 28.23
C GLN A 1022 -5.61 32.07 27.23
N GLN A 1023 -5.40 31.81 25.93
CA GLN A 1023 -6.29 32.30 24.87
C GLN A 1023 -7.47 31.38 24.54
N VAL A 1024 -7.30 30.06 24.64
CA VAL A 1024 -8.32 29.06 24.26
C VAL A 1024 -8.59 28.00 25.34
N GLY A 1025 -7.83 27.96 26.44
CA GLY A 1025 -7.96 26.93 27.47
C GLY A 1025 -9.36 26.83 28.11
N ALA A 1026 -10.15 27.90 28.10
CA ALA A 1026 -11.54 27.91 28.58
C ALA A 1026 -12.49 26.95 27.82
N PHE A 1027 -12.16 26.57 26.59
CA PHE A 1027 -12.94 25.62 25.78
C PHE A 1027 -12.09 24.55 25.07
N ALA A 1028 -10.77 24.70 25.05
CA ALA A 1028 -9.82 23.83 24.34
C ALA A 1028 -8.66 23.30 25.23
N THR A 1029 -8.86 23.14 26.54
CA THR A 1029 -7.88 22.45 27.40
C THR A 1029 -7.85 20.94 27.11
N PRO A 1030 -6.69 20.34 26.78
CA PRO A 1030 -6.57 18.89 26.62
C PRO A 1030 -6.47 18.18 27.98
N GLU A 1031 -7.23 17.09 28.13
CA GLU A 1031 -7.35 16.28 29.34
C GLU A 1031 -6.44 15.05 29.29
N ARG A 1032 -5.80 14.67 30.40
CA ARG A 1032 -4.87 13.52 30.43
C ARG A 1032 -5.65 12.21 30.52
N VAL A 1033 -5.39 11.27 29.60
CA VAL A 1033 -6.09 9.97 29.51
C VAL A 1033 -5.20 8.77 29.80
N ASP A 1034 -3.93 8.78 29.37
CA ASP A 1034 -2.96 7.71 29.63
C ASP A 1034 -1.63 8.31 30.15
N VAL A 1035 -0.90 7.54 30.96
CA VAL A 1035 0.45 7.89 31.47
C VAL A 1035 1.33 6.65 31.49
N VAL A 1036 2.61 6.82 31.10
CA VAL A 1036 3.68 5.84 31.30
C VAL A 1036 4.90 6.57 31.89
N MET A 1037 5.47 5.97 32.94
CA MET A 1037 6.66 6.48 33.62
C MET A 1037 7.87 5.61 33.31
N LYS A 1038 9.03 6.26 33.17
CA LYS A 1038 10.32 5.60 32.98
C LYS A 1038 11.32 6.15 33.99
N GLN A 1039 11.68 5.33 34.97
CA GLN A 1039 12.79 5.61 35.86
C GLN A 1039 14.10 5.53 35.06
N GLN A 1040 14.93 6.56 35.16
CA GLN A 1040 16.29 6.59 34.61
C GLN A 1040 17.30 6.99 35.70
N SER A 1041 18.59 6.82 35.41
CA SER A 1041 19.70 7.15 36.32
C SER A 1041 19.87 8.64 36.64
N GLY A 1042 19.11 9.52 35.99
CA GLY A 1042 19.08 10.97 36.24
C GLY A 1042 17.72 11.55 36.63
N GLY A 1043 16.68 10.72 36.84
CA GLY A 1043 15.34 11.19 37.19
C GLY A 1043 14.20 10.32 36.66
N ILE A 1044 12.98 10.83 36.77
CA ILE A 1044 11.77 10.24 36.17
C ILE A 1044 11.51 10.93 34.83
N GLU A 1045 11.31 10.15 33.77
CA GLU A 1045 10.80 10.59 32.47
C GLU A 1045 9.33 10.18 32.35
N ALA A 1046 8.48 11.09 31.84
CA ALA A 1046 7.04 10.84 31.69
C ALA A 1046 6.59 10.92 30.24
N PHE A 1047 5.76 9.98 29.82
CA PHE A 1047 5.00 10.03 28.57
C PHE A 1047 3.51 10.08 28.94
N ALA A 1048 2.80 11.12 28.51
CA ALA A 1048 1.39 11.31 28.85
C ALA A 1048 0.57 11.57 27.59
N ARG A 1049 -0.47 10.76 27.37
CA ARG A 1049 -1.47 10.98 26.33
C ARG A 1049 -2.54 11.92 26.86
N TYR A 1050 -2.84 12.94 26.09
CA TYR A 1050 -3.96 13.83 26.32
C TYR A 1050 -4.99 13.69 25.20
N LYS A 1051 -6.24 14.01 25.52
CA LYS A 1051 -7.41 13.96 24.65
C LYS A 1051 -8.08 15.34 24.66
N LEU A 1052 -8.51 15.79 23.49
CA LEU A 1052 -9.31 17.00 23.31
C LEU A 1052 -10.49 16.67 22.38
N PRO A 1053 -11.74 17.11 22.67
CA PRO A 1053 -12.84 16.94 21.73
C PRO A 1053 -12.54 17.61 20.39
N LYS A 1054 -12.87 16.94 19.28
CA LYS A 1054 -12.62 17.46 17.93
C LYS A 1054 -13.33 18.78 17.65
N GLN A 1055 -14.50 19.00 18.27
CA GLN A 1055 -15.20 20.29 18.25
C GLN A 1055 -14.39 21.40 18.94
N SER A 1056 -13.83 21.15 20.13
CA SER A 1056 -12.95 22.11 20.83
C SER A 1056 -11.69 22.44 20.04
N TYR A 1057 -11.08 21.44 19.39
CA TYR A 1057 -9.94 21.64 18.50
C TYR A 1057 -10.30 22.54 17.30
N ALA A 1058 -11.40 22.23 16.61
CA ALA A 1058 -11.89 23.03 15.49
C ALA A 1058 -12.29 24.46 15.91
N GLN A 1059 -12.85 24.64 17.12
CA GLN A 1059 -13.16 25.95 17.68
C GLN A 1059 -11.88 26.76 17.96
N ALA A 1060 -10.82 26.14 18.47
CA ALA A 1060 -9.53 26.80 18.66
C ALA A 1060 -8.91 27.23 17.32
N VAL A 1061 -8.84 26.32 16.33
CA VAL A 1061 -8.41 26.63 14.95
C VAL A 1061 -9.21 27.81 14.36
N SER A 1062 -10.55 27.78 14.51
CA SER A 1062 -11.42 28.86 14.04
C SER A 1062 -11.14 30.20 14.75
N SER A 1063 -10.86 30.18 16.05
CA SER A 1063 -10.53 31.39 16.82
C SER A 1063 -9.17 32.02 16.45
N TYR A 1064 -8.27 31.24 15.86
CA TYR A 1064 -7.01 31.73 15.31
C TYR A 1064 -7.15 32.18 13.85
N ARG A 1065 -7.94 31.46 13.02
CA ARG A 1065 -8.31 31.88 11.65
C ARG A 1065 -9.07 33.22 11.60
N ALA A 1066 -9.75 33.61 12.68
CA ALA A 1066 -10.54 34.83 12.75
C ALA A 1066 -9.68 36.09 12.59
N THR A 1067 -10.10 36.97 11.68
CA THR A 1067 -9.49 38.29 11.44
C THR A 1067 -10.57 39.37 11.29
N SER A 1068 -10.25 40.59 11.71
CA SER A 1068 -11.04 41.79 11.45
C SER A 1068 -10.22 42.78 10.62
N THR A 1069 -10.87 43.44 9.65
CA THR A 1069 -10.25 44.50 8.85
C THR A 1069 -10.85 45.86 9.18
N PHE A 1070 -10.00 46.82 9.59
CA PHE A 1070 -10.42 48.19 9.89
C PHE A 1070 -9.47 49.21 9.27
N GLN A 1071 -9.99 50.10 8.41
CA GLN A 1071 -9.22 51.13 7.67
C GLN A 1071 -7.98 50.59 6.93
N GLY A 1072 -8.04 49.33 6.48
CA GLY A 1072 -6.94 48.59 5.83
C GLY A 1072 -5.99 47.83 6.77
N LEU A 1073 -6.17 47.91 8.09
CA LEU A 1073 -5.45 47.08 9.06
C LEU A 1073 -6.14 45.72 9.20
N VAL A 1074 -5.45 44.62 8.84
CA VAL A 1074 -5.97 43.25 9.06
C VAL A 1074 -5.39 42.72 10.37
N VAL A 1075 -6.25 42.52 11.37
CA VAL A 1075 -5.87 42.10 12.72
C VAL A 1075 -6.42 40.70 13.01
N GLY A 1076 -5.54 39.79 13.39
CA GLY A 1076 -5.88 38.44 13.86
C GLY A 1076 -5.51 38.24 15.33
N ARG A 1077 -5.85 37.08 15.89
CA ARG A 1077 -5.38 36.66 17.22
C ARG A 1077 -3.88 36.30 17.16
N PHE A 1078 -3.11 36.73 18.16
CA PHE A 1078 -1.70 36.38 18.29
C PHE A 1078 -1.55 34.86 18.46
N PHE A 1079 -0.96 34.19 17.46
CA PHE A 1079 -0.83 32.73 17.46
C PHE A 1079 0.34 32.25 18.36
N PRO A 1080 0.18 31.22 19.22
CA PRO A 1080 1.15 30.86 20.26
C PRO A 1080 2.60 30.65 19.80
N GLU A 1081 2.82 30.03 18.63
CA GLU A 1081 4.16 29.77 18.07
C GLU A 1081 4.97 31.07 17.80
N LEU A 1082 4.30 32.21 17.68
CA LEU A 1082 4.95 33.51 17.49
C LEU A 1082 5.76 33.97 18.72
N GLU A 1083 5.53 33.39 19.91
CA GLU A 1083 6.36 33.61 21.13
C GLU A 1083 7.87 33.34 20.89
N ALA A 1084 8.23 32.53 19.88
CA ALA A 1084 9.62 32.34 19.46
C ALA A 1084 10.29 33.63 18.96
N SER A 1085 9.49 34.55 18.38
CA SER A 1085 9.96 35.64 17.52
C SER A 1085 9.46 37.02 17.91
N ILE A 1086 8.35 37.12 18.64
CA ILE A 1086 7.71 38.37 19.06
C ILE A 1086 7.38 38.26 20.55
N ARG A 1087 8.13 38.96 21.40
CA ARG A 1087 7.83 39.10 22.83
C ARG A 1087 6.81 40.24 23.01
N THR A 1088 5.64 39.93 23.57
CA THR A 1088 4.57 40.90 23.86
C THR A 1088 3.64 40.38 24.96
N GLN A 1089 2.86 41.26 25.58
CA GLN A 1089 1.70 40.88 26.41
C GLN A 1089 0.34 41.09 25.70
N GLY A 1090 0.33 41.64 24.49
CA GLY A 1090 -0.91 41.75 23.69
C GLY A 1090 -1.34 40.40 23.12
N ASP A 1091 -2.64 40.26 22.83
CA ASP A 1091 -3.26 39.04 22.27
C ASP A 1091 -3.76 39.21 20.82
N LEU A 1092 -3.52 40.38 20.20
CA LEU A 1092 -3.94 40.73 18.84
C LEU A 1092 -2.75 41.21 18.00
N ILE A 1093 -2.64 40.74 16.76
CA ILE A 1093 -1.50 41.02 15.88
C ILE A 1093 -1.97 41.45 14.48
N VAL A 1094 -1.27 42.43 13.91
CA VAL A 1094 -1.42 42.84 12.52
C VAL A 1094 -0.84 41.74 11.64
N VAL A 1095 -1.69 41.08 10.86
CA VAL A 1095 -1.31 39.97 9.97
C VAL A 1095 -1.08 40.42 8.53
N ASP A 1096 -1.81 41.45 8.07
CA ASP A 1096 -1.62 42.09 6.77
C ASP A 1096 -2.04 43.57 6.81
N VAL A 1097 -1.62 44.35 5.79
CA VAL A 1097 -1.94 45.77 5.62
C VAL A 1097 -2.34 46.04 4.17
N GLU A 1098 -3.62 46.39 3.96
CA GLU A 1098 -4.16 46.62 2.62
C GLU A 1098 -3.52 47.82 1.92
N LYS A 1099 -2.86 47.56 0.79
CA LYS A 1099 -1.96 48.49 0.07
C LYS A 1099 -2.60 49.83 -0.32
N ASN A 1100 -3.92 49.89 -0.48
CA ASN A 1100 -4.64 51.06 -1.02
C ASN A 1100 -5.14 52.06 0.04
N TRP A 1101 -5.00 51.76 1.34
CA TRP A 1101 -5.49 52.64 2.42
C TRP A 1101 -4.46 53.65 2.88
N VAL A 1102 -4.92 54.72 3.56
CA VAL A 1102 -4.05 55.74 4.18
C VAL A 1102 -3.03 55.09 5.15
N ILE A 1103 -3.42 54.00 5.81
CA ILE A 1103 -2.58 53.26 6.75
C ILE A 1103 -1.36 52.59 6.09
N SER A 1104 -1.38 52.29 4.79
CA SER A 1104 -0.20 51.75 4.07
C SER A 1104 0.92 52.78 3.88
N ARG A 1105 0.63 54.06 4.18
CA ARG A 1105 1.60 55.16 4.25
C ARG A 1105 1.98 55.55 5.68
N ALA A 1106 1.28 55.02 6.68
CA ALA A 1106 1.80 55.00 8.04
C ALA A 1106 2.83 53.87 8.16
N ASP A 1107 3.77 53.97 9.10
CA ASP A 1107 4.84 52.97 9.27
C ASP A 1107 4.35 51.69 9.99
N VAL A 1108 3.18 51.17 9.62
CA VAL A 1108 2.52 49.99 10.23
C VAL A 1108 2.86 48.75 9.42
N ARG A 1109 3.21 47.64 10.08
CA ARG A 1109 3.78 46.46 9.43
C ARG A 1109 3.20 45.15 9.99
N PRO A 1110 3.07 44.09 9.16
CA PRO A 1110 2.74 42.76 9.65
C PRO A 1110 3.72 42.29 10.75
N GLY A 1111 3.18 41.97 11.92
CA GLY A 1111 3.93 41.69 13.15
C GLY A 1111 3.85 42.77 14.23
N ASP A 1112 3.24 43.93 13.95
CA ASP A 1112 2.85 44.88 14.98
C ASP A 1112 1.73 44.30 15.86
N VAL A 1113 1.79 44.51 17.18
CA VAL A 1113 0.81 43.98 18.14
C VAL A 1113 -0.14 45.10 18.55
N VAL A 1114 -1.45 44.86 18.54
CA VAL A 1114 -2.48 45.85 18.90
C VAL A 1114 -2.81 45.72 20.39
N LEU A 1115 -2.78 46.85 21.13
CA LEU A 1115 -3.02 46.87 22.58
C LEU A 1115 -4.35 47.55 22.95
N GLU A 1116 -4.64 48.72 22.37
CA GLU A 1116 -5.82 49.53 22.68
C GLU A 1116 -6.16 50.50 21.55
N ILE A 1117 -7.39 51.02 21.59
CA ILE A 1117 -7.90 52.08 20.70
C ILE A 1117 -8.50 53.17 21.61
N ASN A 1118 -8.04 54.43 21.51
CA ASN A 1118 -8.52 55.56 22.32
C ASN A 1118 -8.51 55.28 23.85
N GLY A 1119 -7.54 54.54 24.38
CA GLY A 1119 -7.50 54.16 25.80
C GLY A 1119 -8.33 52.91 26.18
N ARG A 1120 -9.08 52.33 25.24
CA ARG A 1120 -9.91 51.13 25.44
C ARG A 1120 -9.10 49.89 25.03
N PRO A 1121 -8.75 48.98 25.97
CA PRO A 1121 -7.95 47.79 25.65
C PRO A 1121 -8.72 46.81 24.76
N VAL A 1122 -8.01 46.11 23.87
CA VAL A 1122 -8.56 45.13 22.94
C VAL A 1122 -7.77 43.82 23.02
N THR A 1123 -8.46 42.70 23.27
CA THR A 1123 -7.85 41.38 23.52
C THR A 1123 -8.41 40.26 22.66
N THR A 1124 -9.56 40.51 22.01
CA THR A 1124 -10.16 39.58 21.04
C THR A 1124 -10.51 40.32 19.73
N VAL A 1125 -10.59 39.59 18.62
CA VAL A 1125 -10.84 40.16 17.29
C VAL A 1125 -12.20 40.87 17.24
N GLU A 1126 -13.18 40.33 17.95
CA GLU A 1126 -14.52 40.89 18.13
C GLU A 1126 -14.49 42.17 18.97
N SER A 1127 -13.64 42.22 20.01
CA SER A 1127 -13.44 43.45 20.80
C SER A 1127 -12.76 44.55 19.98
N PHE A 1128 -11.80 44.19 19.12
CA PHE A 1128 -11.15 45.13 18.21
C PHE A 1128 -12.13 45.68 17.18
N ASP A 1129 -12.87 44.82 16.46
CA ASP A 1129 -13.85 45.25 15.46
C ASP A 1129 -14.91 46.17 16.07
N LYS A 1130 -15.48 45.77 17.22
CA LYS A 1130 -16.48 46.56 17.94
C LYS A 1130 -15.94 47.93 18.39
N VAL A 1131 -14.81 47.95 19.10
CA VAL A 1131 -14.24 49.22 19.60
C VAL A 1131 -13.84 50.12 18.43
N ALA A 1132 -13.18 49.59 17.40
CA ALA A 1132 -12.77 50.36 16.24
C ALA A 1132 -13.97 51.02 15.53
N ARG A 1133 -15.08 50.29 15.35
CA ARG A 1133 -16.32 50.85 14.75
C ARG A 1133 -17.04 51.84 15.67
N GLU A 1134 -17.10 51.58 16.97
CA GLU A 1134 -17.71 52.51 17.95
C GLU A 1134 -16.95 53.84 18.00
N GLU A 1135 -15.62 53.80 18.14
CA GLU A 1135 -14.78 55.00 18.16
C GLU A 1135 -14.78 55.71 16.80
N TRP A 1136 -14.82 54.98 15.67
CA TRP A 1136 -14.94 55.59 14.35
C TRP A 1136 -16.29 56.23 14.11
N ALA A 1137 -17.38 55.65 14.63
CA ALA A 1137 -18.71 56.25 14.56
C ALA A 1137 -18.82 57.53 15.39
N SER A 1138 -18.26 57.55 16.61
CA SER A 1138 -18.29 58.72 17.50
C SER A 1138 -17.32 59.83 17.08
N THR A 1139 -16.23 59.50 16.38
CA THR A 1139 -15.24 60.47 15.89
C THR A 1139 -15.86 61.42 14.86
N ALA A 1140 -15.73 62.72 15.12
CA ALA A 1140 -16.17 63.80 14.24
C ALA A 1140 -15.31 63.89 12.95
N PRO A 1141 -15.80 64.52 11.86
CA PRO A 1141 -14.99 64.79 10.67
C PRO A 1141 -13.69 65.54 11.01
N ASN A 1142 -12.58 65.11 10.43
CA ASN A 1142 -11.19 65.52 10.72
C ASN A 1142 -10.68 65.18 12.14
N GLY A 1143 -11.49 64.50 12.98
CA GLY A 1143 -11.06 63.93 14.24
C GLY A 1143 -10.07 62.76 14.06
N ILE A 1144 -9.40 62.40 15.15
CA ILE A 1144 -8.31 61.42 15.18
C ILE A 1144 -8.65 60.29 16.16
N ILE A 1145 -8.38 59.05 15.76
CA ILE A 1145 -8.35 57.89 16.63
C ILE A 1145 -6.92 57.44 16.83
N THR A 1146 -6.56 57.14 18.08
CA THR A 1146 -5.23 56.65 18.43
C THR A 1146 -5.28 55.15 18.70
N VAL A 1147 -4.70 54.36 17.80
CA VAL A 1147 -4.45 52.93 18.02
C VAL A 1147 -3.06 52.80 18.66
N ARG A 1148 -2.96 52.17 19.83
CA ARG A 1148 -1.64 51.90 20.45
C ARG A 1148 -1.13 50.55 19.99
N LEU A 1149 0.06 50.57 19.39
CA LEU A 1149 0.76 49.41 18.87
C LEU A 1149 2.01 49.11 19.71
N GLU A 1150 2.44 47.85 19.72
CA GLU A 1150 3.75 47.41 20.18
C GLU A 1150 4.51 46.80 19.00
N SER A 1151 5.65 47.40 18.67
CA SER A 1151 6.49 47.05 17.52
C SER A 1151 7.88 46.67 18.04
N LEU A 1152 8.26 45.39 17.92
CA LEU A 1152 9.53 44.85 18.44
C LEU A 1152 9.77 45.16 19.94
N GLY A 1153 8.69 45.22 20.74
CA GLY A 1153 8.73 45.57 22.18
C GLY A 1153 8.70 47.08 22.48
N ALA A 1154 8.73 47.95 21.48
CA ALA A 1154 8.55 49.39 21.65
C ALA A 1154 7.07 49.78 21.46
N ARG A 1155 6.47 50.44 22.45
CA ARG A 1155 5.09 50.94 22.37
C ARG A 1155 5.04 52.28 21.63
N ARG A 1156 4.10 52.41 20.69
CA ARG A 1156 3.89 53.63 19.88
C ARG A 1156 2.41 53.90 19.63
N ALA A 1157 2.10 55.11 19.19
CA ALA A 1157 0.76 55.55 18.82
C ALA A 1157 0.64 55.67 17.28
N LEU A 1158 -0.46 55.17 16.73
CA LEU A 1158 -0.88 55.36 15.34
C LEU A 1158 -2.12 56.25 15.33
N GLU A 1159 -2.02 57.40 14.67
CA GLU A 1159 -3.13 58.35 14.52
C GLU A 1159 -3.87 58.12 13.19
N LEU A 1160 -5.12 57.70 13.28
CA LEU A 1160 -6.04 57.51 12.14
C LEU A 1160 -7.02 58.69 12.08
N ARG A 1161 -6.85 59.58 11.09
CA ARG A 1161 -7.74 60.73 10.89
C ARG A 1161 -8.93 60.38 10.01
N LYS A 1162 -10.15 60.64 10.49
CA LYS A 1162 -11.41 60.45 9.74
C LYS A 1162 -11.62 61.61 8.77
N LEU A 1163 -11.51 61.35 7.46
CA LEU A 1163 -11.67 62.38 6.43
C LEU A 1163 -13.15 62.75 6.22
N ALA A 1164 -13.40 64.02 5.90
CA ALA A 1164 -14.73 64.50 5.57
C ALA A 1164 -15.34 63.72 4.40
N GLY A 1165 -16.53 63.13 4.61
CA GLY A 1165 -17.23 62.31 3.62
C GLY A 1165 -17.04 60.79 3.78
N GLN A 1166 -16.09 60.31 4.58
CA GLN A 1166 -16.04 58.89 4.94
C GLN A 1166 -17.26 58.52 5.81
N ARG A 1167 -18.03 57.54 5.35
CA ARG A 1167 -19.10 56.91 6.15
C ARG A 1167 -18.50 55.94 7.18
N ASN A 1168 -19.34 55.51 8.13
CA ASN A 1168 -18.99 54.50 9.13
C ASN A 1168 -18.88 53.10 8.51
#